data_AF-A0A7X7NGA9-F1
#
_entry.id   AF-A0A7X7NGA9-F1
#
_cell.length_a   1.000
_cell.length_b   1.000
_cell.length_c   1.000
_cell.angle_alpha   90.00
_cell.angle_beta   90.00
_cell.angle_gamma   90.00
#
_symmetry.space_group_name_H-M   'P 1'
#
loop_
_entity.id
_entity.type
_entity.pdbx_description
1 polymer ?
#
loop_
_entity_poly.entity_id
_entity_poly.type
_entity_poly.pdbx_seq_one_letter_code
_entity_poly.pdbx_strand_id
1 'polypeptide(L)'
;MKLFVPGRICLFGEHTDWAGGYRRINGALGMGYSLISGTNQGLFAEVNPHPSKLIFRTTLTDEVFEIPMTREALLEEAQKGGIFSYVAGVAYQVLTHYRVHGLEINNYKTDLPVKKGLSSSAATCVLVARAFNRIYDLKMTIRGEMEFGYLGEITTPSRCGRLDQGCAYGDRPVMMIFDGDQVDVKEIAVGDNFYFVIVDLCAGKDTREILSKLNKCYPFAENDLQRGVQEYLGTISASITKNAVKAIECGDAAALGKLMIESQAAFDRACMPACPTQLTSPILHKLLSWPSIQSLILGGKGVGSQGDGTAQLLVKDEASRDKVIAIIESELKMQCMKLTISPARKVRKAVIPAAGFGTRLFPATKAVKKELFPVIGRDGVAKPVIQAIVEEALSGDIEEICVIVQKGDRPLFEEYFHTPPPVEHFAKLSKDAQRISKYISDIGHKITFIEQETQNGFGDAVYCAREWVGNEPFLLMLGDHLFASYTDTSCTRQLLETYEKYGRSVVGLMLTPADQIRHFGTVTGNWEEKQSVIAITEFAEKPDAQYAAEHLHIEELPDDQYCTVFGQYVISHRIFEFLEENITKNIREKGEFQLTSCLDKLRQEEGFMGYLVKGKRFDIGLPHAYLESIQEFANWKHG
;
A
#
# COMPACT_ATOMS: atom_id res chain seq x y z
N MET A 1 4.06 20.39 -0.16
CA MET A 1 4.03 18.90 -0.32
C MET A 1 3.31 18.54 -1.60
N LYS A 2 3.73 17.49 -2.32
CA LYS A 2 3.06 17.02 -3.55
C LYS A 2 2.13 15.86 -3.23
N LEU A 3 0.94 15.86 -3.82
CA LEU A 3 -0.05 14.80 -3.69
C LEU A 3 -0.52 14.32 -5.05
N PHE A 4 -0.87 13.03 -5.11
CA PHE A 4 -1.58 12.42 -6.20
C PHE A 4 -2.81 11.68 -5.67
N VAL A 5 -3.93 11.83 -6.37
CA VAL A 5 -5.14 11.03 -6.15
C VAL A 5 -5.62 10.51 -7.50
N PRO A 6 -5.65 9.19 -7.71
CA PRO A 6 -6.10 8.63 -8.97
C PRO A 6 -7.61 8.79 -9.14
N GLY A 7 -8.10 8.65 -10.37
CA GLY A 7 -9.49 8.23 -10.57
C GLY A 7 -9.70 6.78 -10.13
N ARG A 8 -10.92 6.27 -10.29
CA ARG A 8 -11.23 4.86 -10.02
C ARG A 8 -12.01 4.22 -11.15
N ILE A 9 -11.74 2.95 -11.38
CA ILE A 9 -12.57 2.09 -12.22
C ILE A 9 -13.22 1.00 -11.38
N CYS A 10 -14.50 0.74 -11.63
CA CYS A 10 -15.17 -0.44 -11.13
C CYS A 10 -14.90 -1.60 -12.09
N LEU A 11 -14.15 -2.60 -11.63
CA LEU A 11 -13.89 -3.82 -12.40
C LEU A 11 -15.15 -4.70 -12.40
N PHE A 12 -15.74 -4.89 -11.21
CA PHE A 12 -16.95 -5.69 -10.99
C PHE A 12 -17.83 -5.10 -9.89
N GLY A 13 -19.14 -5.35 -9.96
CA GLY A 13 -20.07 -4.97 -8.89
C GLY A 13 -20.59 -3.54 -8.98
N GLU A 14 -20.76 -3.03 -10.20
CA GLU A 14 -21.44 -1.75 -10.41
C GLU A 14 -22.80 -1.72 -9.72
N HIS A 15 -23.18 -0.56 -9.18
CA HIS A 15 -24.46 -0.31 -8.51
C HIS A 15 -24.69 -1.04 -7.18
N THR A 16 -23.80 -1.96 -6.80
CA THR A 16 -23.97 -2.74 -5.56
C THR A 16 -23.83 -1.89 -4.31
N ASP A 17 -23.21 -0.72 -4.41
CA ASP A 17 -23.00 0.24 -3.34
C ASP A 17 -24.30 0.84 -2.80
N TRP A 18 -25.15 1.37 -3.68
CA TRP A 18 -26.46 1.86 -3.28
C TRP A 18 -27.47 0.72 -3.10
N ALA A 19 -27.33 -0.39 -3.84
CA ALA A 19 -28.21 -1.55 -3.70
C ALA A 19 -28.06 -2.22 -2.32
N GLY A 20 -26.82 -2.44 -1.88
CA GLY A 20 -26.51 -2.93 -0.53
C GLY A 20 -26.97 -1.97 0.57
N GLY A 21 -27.00 -0.66 0.28
CA GLY A 21 -27.54 0.37 1.17
C GLY A 21 -29.03 0.19 1.52
N TYR A 22 -29.83 -0.42 0.64
CA TYR A 22 -31.25 -0.71 0.94
C TYR A 22 -31.46 -1.79 2.00
N ARG A 23 -30.41 -2.51 2.43
CA ARG A 23 -30.51 -3.47 3.54
C ARG A 23 -30.93 -2.84 4.86
N ARG A 24 -30.67 -1.54 5.05
CA ARG A 24 -31.19 -0.78 6.21
C ARG A 24 -32.73 -0.74 6.27
N ILE A 25 -33.40 -0.91 5.13
CA ILE A 25 -34.87 -0.95 5.00
C ILE A 25 -35.36 -2.39 4.87
N ASN A 26 -34.66 -3.22 4.11
CA ASN A 26 -35.02 -4.62 3.86
C ASN A 26 -33.80 -5.55 4.07
N GLY A 27 -33.68 -6.13 5.27
CA GLY A 27 -32.58 -7.02 5.62
C GLY A 27 -32.51 -8.34 4.84
N ALA A 28 -33.55 -8.68 4.05
CA ALA A 28 -33.54 -9.86 3.18
C ALA A 28 -32.76 -9.65 1.87
N LEU A 29 -32.46 -8.40 1.50
CA LEU A 29 -31.62 -8.10 0.34
C LEU A 29 -30.18 -8.57 0.57
N GLY A 30 -29.47 -9.01 -0.47
CA GLY A 30 -28.05 -9.36 -0.36
C GLY A 30 -27.15 -8.14 -0.08
N MET A 31 -26.00 -8.36 0.55
CA MET A 31 -24.94 -7.34 0.68
C MET A 31 -24.43 -6.94 -0.71
N GLY A 32 -24.01 -5.69 -0.85
CA GLY A 32 -23.31 -5.20 -2.04
C GLY A 32 -21.84 -5.59 -2.02
N TYR A 33 -21.28 -5.96 -3.17
CA TYR A 33 -19.86 -6.25 -3.33
C TYR A 33 -19.34 -5.64 -4.63
N SER A 34 -18.41 -4.70 -4.52
CA SER A 34 -17.71 -4.12 -5.67
C SER A 34 -16.21 -4.35 -5.60
N LEU A 35 -15.60 -4.65 -6.73
CA LEU A 35 -14.15 -4.69 -6.89
C LEU A 35 -13.75 -3.51 -7.77
N ILE A 36 -12.97 -2.60 -7.21
CA ILE A 36 -12.51 -1.38 -7.88
C ILE A 36 -10.98 -1.34 -7.91
N SER A 37 -10.41 -0.50 -8.77
CA SER A 37 -8.98 -0.18 -8.78
C SER A 37 -8.78 1.29 -9.14
N GLY A 38 -7.73 1.92 -8.62
CA GLY A 38 -7.34 3.25 -9.10
C GLY A 38 -6.83 3.23 -10.53
N THR A 39 -6.99 4.36 -11.22
CA THR A 39 -6.39 4.58 -12.53
C THR A 39 -4.97 5.11 -12.44
N ASN A 40 -4.19 5.00 -13.51
CA ASN A 40 -2.89 5.67 -13.64
C ASN A 40 -3.01 7.18 -13.94
N GLN A 41 -4.21 7.67 -14.22
CA GLN A 41 -4.53 9.09 -14.31
C GLN A 41 -5.21 9.59 -13.04
N GLY A 42 -5.07 10.88 -12.75
CA GLY A 42 -5.60 11.48 -11.53
C GLY A 42 -5.41 12.97 -11.44
N LEU A 43 -5.48 13.46 -10.20
CA LEU A 43 -5.25 14.84 -9.82
C LEU A 43 -3.88 14.91 -9.16
N PHE A 44 -3.02 15.78 -9.68
CA PHE A 44 -1.74 16.13 -9.08
C PHE A 44 -1.87 17.50 -8.42
N ALA A 45 -1.44 17.61 -7.18
CA ALA A 45 -1.54 18.87 -6.44
C ALA A 45 -0.30 19.17 -5.61
N GLU A 46 -0.03 20.46 -5.44
CA GLU A 46 0.87 20.98 -4.41
C GLU A 46 0.04 21.58 -3.29
N VAL A 47 0.37 21.23 -2.05
CA VAL A 47 -0.34 21.65 -0.85
C VAL A 47 0.59 22.37 0.10
N ASN A 48 0.14 23.54 0.57
CA ASN A 48 0.80 24.35 1.59
C ASN A 48 -0.19 24.71 2.72
N PRO A 49 0.28 24.88 3.96
CA PRO A 49 -0.55 25.41 5.04
C PRO A 49 -0.89 26.88 4.78
N HIS A 50 -2.08 27.30 5.20
CA HIS A 50 -2.52 28.69 5.15
C HIS A 50 -3.16 29.09 6.50
N PRO A 51 -2.92 30.30 7.03
CA PRO A 51 -3.35 30.65 8.39
C PRO A 51 -4.88 30.65 8.60
N SER A 52 -5.68 31.04 7.60
CA SER A 52 -7.13 31.28 7.81
C SER A 52 -8.09 30.95 6.67
N LYS A 53 -7.61 30.58 5.48
CA LYS A 53 -8.42 30.38 4.28
C LYS A 53 -8.12 29.05 3.63
N LEU A 54 -9.13 28.48 2.98
CA LEU A 54 -8.95 27.43 1.99
C LEU A 54 -8.86 28.07 0.61
N ILE A 55 -7.72 27.90 -0.05
CA ILE A 55 -7.45 28.34 -1.41
C ILE A 55 -7.33 27.09 -2.28
N PHE A 56 -8.15 26.96 -3.31
CA PHE A 56 -8.12 25.83 -4.22
C PHE A 56 -8.01 26.31 -5.67
N ARG A 57 -6.97 25.84 -6.36
CA ARG A 57 -6.79 26.04 -7.80
C ARG A 57 -6.88 24.69 -8.49
N THR A 58 -7.52 24.64 -9.65
CA THR A 58 -7.66 23.42 -10.44
C THR A 58 -7.41 23.69 -11.91
N THR A 59 -6.92 22.69 -12.62
CA THR A 59 -6.80 22.73 -14.09
C THR A 59 -8.13 22.62 -14.82
N LEU A 60 -9.24 22.38 -14.11
CA LEU A 60 -10.57 22.19 -14.70
C LEU A 60 -11.34 23.49 -14.95
N THR A 61 -10.91 24.60 -14.34
CA THR A 61 -11.48 25.95 -14.51
C THR A 61 -10.38 26.98 -14.26
N ASP A 62 -10.48 28.16 -14.88
CA ASP A 62 -9.56 29.27 -14.64
C ASP A 62 -9.83 30.00 -13.30
N GLU A 63 -10.90 29.61 -12.59
CA GLU A 63 -11.29 30.20 -11.32
C GLU A 63 -10.41 29.74 -10.15
N VAL A 64 -9.97 30.71 -9.34
CA VAL A 64 -9.35 30.46 -8.03
C VAL A 64 -10.43 30.54 -6.97
N PHE A 65 -10.63 29.44 -6.25
CA PHE A 65 -11.56 29.40 -5.13
C PHE A 65 -10.86 29.80 -3.85
N GLU A 66 -11.37 30.84 -3.18
CA GLU A 66 -10.91 31.26 -1.85
C GLU A 66 -12.08 31.38 -0.90
N ILE A 67 -11.98 30.75 0.26
CA ILE A 67 -13.03 30.82 1.29
C ILE A 67 -12.41 30.86 2.69
N PRO A 68 -12.95 31.64 3.64
CA PRO A 68 -12.50 31.58 5.04
C PRO A 68 -12.78 30.21 5.64
N MET A 69 -11.85 29.69 6.45
CA MET A 69 -12.01 28.45 7.22
C MET A 69 -12.96 28.66 8.42
N THR A 70 -14.23 28.88 8.10
CA THR A 70 -15.33 29.00 9.07
C THR A 70 -16.43 28.02 8.71
N ARG A 71 -17.10 27.45 9.71
CA ARG A 71 -18.10 26.40 9.48
C ARG A 71 -19.26 26.92 8.64
N GLU A 72 -19.68 28.15 8.87
CA GLU A 72 -20.78 28.81 8.20
C GLU A 72 -20.48 29.01 6.71
N ALA A 73 -19.34 29.59 6.37
CA ALA A 73 -18.97 29.84 4.97
C ALA A 73 -18.79 28.54 4.18
N LEU A 74 -18.08 27.56 4.77
CA LEU A 74 -17.84 26.27 4.10
C LEU A 74 -19.14 25.51 3.85
N LEU A 75 -20.06 25.51 4.81
CA LEU A 75 -21.36 24.84 4.65
C LEU A 75 -22.23 25.53 3.60
N GLU A 76 -22.27 26.87 3.59
CA GLU A 76 -23.02 27.63 2.58
C GLU A 76 -22.51 27.29 1.17
N GLU A 77 -21.20 27.27 0.97
CA GLU A 77 -20.59 26.92 -0.32
C GLU A 77 -20.81 25.45 -0.72
N ALA A 78 -20.72 24.52 0.24
CA ALA A 78 -20.99 23.11 -0.01
C ALA A 78 -22.40 22.89 -0.57
N GLN A 79 -23.38 23.70 -0.16
CA GLN A 79 -24.77 23.57 -0.57
C GLN A 79 -25.10 24.18 -1.94
N LYS A 80 -24.22 25.04 -2.52
CA LYS A 80 -24.47 25.70 -3.83
C LYS A 80 -24.45 24.73 -5.01
N GLY A 81 -23.67 23.65 -4.91
CA GLY A 81 -23.38 22.75 -6.01
C GLY A 81 -22.30 23.30 -6.96
N GLY A 82 -21.53 22.40 -7.57
CA GLY A 82 -20.39 22.75 -8.42
C GLY A 82 -19.12 22.05 -7.95
N ILE A 83 -17.98 22.35 -8.61
CA ILE A 83 -16.70 21.71 -8.28
C ILE A 83 -16.19 22.13 -6.90
N PHE A 84 -16.34 23.41 -6.55
CA PHE A 84 -15.85 23.94 -5.27
C PHE A 84 -16.71 23.53 -4.08
N SER A 85 -17.98 23.15 -4.30
CA SER A 85 -18.81 22.59 -3.23
C SER A 85 -18.24 21.29 -2.66
N TYR A 86 -17.61 20.44 -3.47
CA TYR A 86 -16.92 19.24 -2.98
C TYR A 86 -15.74 19.60 -2.07
N VAL A 87 -14.97 20.61 -2.46
CA VAL A 87 -13.82 21.10 -1.70
C VAL A 87 -14.28 21.68 -0.36
N ALA A 88 -15.29 22.56 -0.39
CA ALA A 88 -15.87 23.17 0.80
C ALA A 88 -16.54 22.13 1.72
N GLY A 89 -17.25 21.14 1.15
CA GLY A 89 -17.91 20.08 1.90
C GLY A 89 -16.93 19.23 2.70
N VAL A 90 -15.82 18.80 2.11
CA VAL A 90 -14.79 18.04 2.84
C VAL A 90 -14.12 18.91 3.90
N ALA A 91 -13.75 20.15 3.56
CA ALA A 91 -13.15 21.06 4.53
C ALA A 91 -14.08 21.37 5.71
N TYR A 92 -15.39 21.49 5.49
CA TYR A 92 -16.40 21.63 6.54
C TYR A 92 -16.40 20.43 7.49
N GLN A 93 -16.34 19.21 6.93
CA GLN A 93 -16.30 17.99 7.73
C GLN A 93 -15.01 17.91 8.55
N VAL A 94 -13.86 18.16 7.94
CA VAL A 94 -12.57 18.17 8.65
C VAL A 94 -12.57 19.22 9.77
N LEU A 95 -12.97 20.46 9.49
CA LEU A 95 -13.02 21.55 10.47
C LEU A 95 -14.00 21.27 11.62
N THR A 96 -15.05 20.49 11.36
CA THR A 96 -16.02 20.09 12.39
C THR A 96 -15.44 19.05 13.37
N HIS A 97 -14.53 18.19 12.91
CA HIS A 97 -13.99 17.08 13.70
C HIS A 97 -12.59 17.37 14.27
N TYR A 98 -11.82 18.25 13.62
CA TYR A 98 -10.43 18.54 13.96
C TYR A 98 -10.19 20.05 14.11
N ARG A 99 -9.21 20.39 14.94
CA ARG A 99 -8.69 21.76 15.07
C ARG A 99 -7.64 21.99 14.00
N VAL A 100 -8.06 22.52 12.85
CA VAL A 100 -7.19 22.82 11.71
C VAL A 100 -7.31 24.29 11.29
N HIS A 101 -6.30 24.76 10.55
CA HIS A 101 -6.33 26.05 9.86
C HIS A 101 -6.59 25.84 8.36
N GLY A 102 -6.28 26.85 7.55
CA GLY A 102 -6.46 26.81 6.11
C GLY A 102 -5.39 26.05 5.35
N LEU A 103 -5.69 25.79 4.08
CA LEU A 103 -4.76 25.17 3.13
C LEU A 103 -4.76 25.95 1.83
N GLU A 104 -3.63 25.93 1.13
CA GLU A 104 -3.56 26.22 -0.29
C GLU A 104 -3.32 24.92 -1.03
N ILE A 105 -4.27 24.53 -1.89
CA ILE A 105 -4.23 23.33 -2.73
C ILE A 105 -4.18 23.79 -4.19
N ASN A 106 -3.04 23.59 -4.84
CA ASN A 106 -2.84 23.88 -6.24
C ASN A 106 -2.85 22.58 -7.05
N ASN A 107 -4.01 22.18 -7.57
CA ASN A 107 -4.09 21.09 -8.54
C ASN A 107 -3.52 21.56 -9.89
N TYR A 108 -2.21 21.33 -10.06
CA TYR A 108 -1.42 21.84 -11.19
C TYR A 108 -1.48 20.95 -12.44
N LYS A 109 -1.98 19.71 -12.33
CA LYS A 109 -2.18 18.79 -13.45
C LYS A 109 -3.35 17.86 -13.17
N THR A 110 -4.24 17.69 -14.15
CA THR A 110 -5.27 16.65 -14.17
C THR A 110 -5.20 15.94 -15.51
N ASP A 111 -4.80 14.67 -15.51
CA ASP A 111 -4.83 13.81 -16.70
C ASP A 111 -6.00 12.81 -16.67
N LEU A 112 -6.85 12.89 -15.63
CA LEU A 112 -8.07 12.11 -15.50
C LEU A 112 -9.17 12.62 -16.45
N PRO A 113 -9.74 11.78 -17.33
CA PRO A 113 -10.90 12.19 -18.13
C PRO A 113 -12.13 12.46 -17.28
N VAL A 114 -12.55 13.72 -17.24
CA VAL A 114 -13.68 14.18 -16.44
C VAL A 114 -15.00 13.75 -17.06
N LYS A 115 -15.99 13.41 -16.23
CA LYS A 115 -17.36 12.98 -16.63
C LYS A 115 -17.43 11.68 -17.45
N LYS A 116 -16.37 10.86 -17.44
CA LYS A 116 -16.31 9.56 -18.16
C LYS A 116 -16.42 8.35 -17.23
N GLY A 117 -17.10 8.50 -16.09
CA GLY A 117 -17.31 7.40 -15.13
C GLY A 117 -16.08 7.02 -14.28
N LEU A 118 -15.06 7.89 -14.24
CA LEU A 118 -13.81 7.70 -13.48
C LEU A 118 -13.74 8.48 -12.16
N SER A 119 -14.88 8.94 -11.66
CA SER A 119 -15.06 9.55 -10.32
C SER A 119 -14.22 10.79 -10.01
N SER A 120 -14.24 11.77 -10.91
CA SER A 120 -13.53 13.03 -10.72
C SER A 120 -13.94 13.82 -9.46
N SER A 121 -15.23 13.80 -9.07
CA SER A 121 -15.69 14.47 -7.84
C SER A 121 -15.10 13.81 -6.58
N ALA A 122 -15.20 12.48 -6.48
CA ALA A 122 -14.65 11.74 -5.35
C ALA A 122 -13.13 11.89 -5.25
N ALA A 123 -12.42 11.91 -6.37
CA ALA A 123 -10.98 12.17 -6.38
C ALA A 123 -10.63 13.59 -5.86
N THR A 124 -11.45 14.61 -6.16
CA THR A 124 -11.34 15.94 -5.53
C THR A 124 -11.61 15.88 -4.03
N CYS A 125 -12.67 15.18 -3.59
CA CYS A 125 -12.98 15.03 -2.17
C CYS A 125 -11.84 14.38 -1.39
N VAL A 126 -11.32 13.25 -1.90
CA VAL A 126 -10.19 12.53 -1.32
C VAL A 126 -8.92 13.37 -1.34
N LEU A 127 -8.66 14.15 -2.39
CA LEU A 127 -7.51 15.06 -2.44
C LEU A 127 -7.55 16.06 -1.29
N VAL A 128 -8.72 16.65 -1.00
CA VAL A 128 -8.86 17.63 0.08
C VAL A 128 -8.71 16.94 1.44
N ALA A 129 -9.36 15.78 1.65
CA ALA A 129 -9.24 15.03 2.90
C ALA A 129 -7.78 14.64 3.17
N ARG A 130 -7.08 14.13 2.15
CA ARG A 130 -5.66 13.80 2.20
C ARG A 130 -4.80 15.03 2.44
N ALA A 131 -5.08 16.15 1.79
CA ALA A 131 -4.35 17.40 2.01
C ALA A 131 -4.38 17.83 3.48
N PHE A 132 -5.55 17.80 4.12
CA PHE A 132 -5.68 18.07 5.55
C PHE A 132 -4.98 17.02 6.40
N ASN A 133 -5.18 15.73 6.09
CA ASN A 133 -4.56 14.62 6.83
C ASN A 133 -3.06 14.80 6.93
N ARG A 134 -2.44 15.12 5.80
CA ARG A 134 -0.99 15.16 5.65
C ARG A 134 -0.38 16.46 6.20
N ILE A 135 -1.00 17.62 5.96
CA ILE A 135 -0.46 18.90 6.45
C ILE A 135 -0.57 19.02 7.98
N TYR A 136 -1.65 18.51 8.57
CA TYR A 136 -1.90 18.61 10.01
C TYR A 136 -1.62 17.30 10.77
N ASP A 137 -1.08 16.28 10.10
CA ASP A 137 -0.83 14.93 10.64
C ASP A 137 -2.01 14.42 11.47
N LEU A 138 -3.22 14.47 10.90
CA LEU A 138 -4.49 14.14 11.59
C LEU A 138 -4.61 12.65 11.97
N LYS A 139 -3.59 11.85 11.68
CA LYS A 139 -3.52 10.40 11.96
C LYS A 139 -4.66 9.60 11.33
N MET A 140 -5.32 10.12 10.29
CA MET A 140 -6.36 9.39 9.59
C MET A 140 -5.74 8.25 8.78
N THR A 141 -6.34 7.06 8.88
CA THR A 141 -6.07 5.96 7.95
C THR A 141 -6.59 6.32 6.55
N ILE A 142 -6.23 5.54 5.53
CA ILE A 142 -6.77 5.71 4.17
C ILE A 142 -8.30 5.56 4.16
N ARG A 143 -8.83 4.63 4.98
CA ARG A 143 -10.27 4.52 5.21
C ARG A 143 -10.83 5.81 5.81
N GLY A 144 -10.16 6.43 6.76
CA GLY A 144 -10.53 7.75 7.28
C GLY A 144 -10.59 8.82 6.19
N GLU A 145 -9.59 8.88 5.30
CA GLU A 145 -9.61 9.81 4.15
C GLU A 145 -10.81 9.55 3.22
N MET A 146 -11.12 8.28 2.94
CA MET A 146 -12.29 7.85 2.16
C MET A 146 -13.60 8.31 2.81
N GLU A 147 -13.75 8.07 4.12
CA GLU A 147 -14.96 8.45 4.87
C GLU A 147 -15.16 9.96 4.91
N PHE A 148 -14.11 10.75 5.18
CA PHE A 148 -14.21 12.22 5.14
C PHE A 148 -14.49 12.74 3.73
N GLY A 149 -13.93 12.10 2.70
CA GLY A 149 -14.28 12.38 1.31
C GLY A 149 -15.77 12.15 1.03
N TYR A 150 -16.32 11.04 1.53
CA TYR A 150 -17.73 10.71 1.36
C TYR A 150 -18.64 11.67 2.15
N LEU A 151 -18.33 11.92 3.42
CA LEU A 151 -19.07 12.88 4.26
C LEU A 151 -19.11 14.27 3.62
N GLY A 152 -17.97 14.71 3.05
CA GLY A 152 -17.91 15.97 2.33
C GLY A 152 -18.77 15.98 1.08
N GLU A 153 -18.77 14.90 0.30
CA GLU A 153 -19.58 14.78 -0.91
C GLU A 153 -21.09 14.80 -0.61
N ILE A 154 -21.56 14.10 0.43
CA ILE A 154 -22.98 14.11 0.82
C ILE A 154 -23.42 15.40 1.53
N THR A 155 -22.47 16.27 1.91
CA THR A 155 -22.78 17.63 2.37
C THR A 155 -23.21 18.52 1.19
N THR A 156 -22.88 18.12 -0.04
CA THR A 156 -23.29 18.81 -1.26
C THR A 156 -24.65 18.28 -1.78
N PRO A 157 -25.27 18.93 -2.78
CA PRO A 157 -26.47 18.38 -3.45
C PRO A 157 -26.24 17.05 -4.21
N SER A 158 -25.01 16.54 -4.27
CA SER A 158 -24.67 15.25 -4.89
C SER A 158 -25.33 14.08 -4.15
N ARG A 159 -25.70 13.05 -4.91
CA ARG A 159 -26.24 11.78 -4.38
C ARG A 159 -25.38 10.58 -4.81
N CYS A 160 -24.07 10.79 -4.99
CA CYS A 160 -23.15 9.71 -5.31
C CYS A 160 -23.10 8.66 -4.19
N GLY A 161 -22.94 7.41 -4.58
CA GLY A 161 -22.72 6.33 -3.62
C GLY A 161 -21.27 6.30 -3.13
N ARG A 162 -21.00 5.40 -2.16
CA ARG A 162 -19.71 5.29 -1.46
C ARG A 162 -18.59 4.63 -2.28
N LEU A 163 -18.94 3.99 -3.40
CA LEU A 163 -17.98 3.26 -4.24
C LEU A 163 -16.88 4.17 -4.79
N ASP A 164 -17.21 5.42 -5.08
CA ASP A 164 -16.34 6.34 -5.79
C ASP A 164 -15.17 6.83 -4.94
N GLN A 165 -15.35 6.92 -3.62
CA GLN A 165 -14.31 7.37 -2.70
C GLN A 165 -13.23 6.32 -2.49
N GLY A 166 -13.44 5.08 -2.94
CA GLY A 166 -12.42 4.05 -2.93
C GLY A 166 -11.17 4.38 -3.77
N CYS A 167 -11.19 5.45 -4.58
CA CYS A 167 -9.97 6.03 -5.16
C CYS A 167 -8.92 6.46 -4.11
N ALA A 168 -9.33 6.61 -2.84
CA ALA A 168 -8.43 6.82 -1.72
C ALA A 168 -7.35 5.73 -1.60
N TYR A 169 -7.64 4.49 -2.02
CA TYR A 169 -6.71 3.37 -1.91
C TYR A 169 -5.62 3.34 -3.00
N GLY A 170 -5.60 4.33 -3.90
CA GLY A 170 -4.56 4.42 -4.92
C GLY A 170 -4.78 3.42 -6.05
N ASP A 171 -3.69 2.94 -6.66
CA ASP A 171 -3.66 1.97 -7.76
C ASP A 171 -3.95 0.52 -7.34
N ARG A 172 -4.11 0.27 -6.03
CA ARG A 172 -4.46 -1.02 -5.47
C ARG A 172 -5.89 -1.41 -5.78
N PRO A 173 -6.14 -2.64 -6.24
CA PRO A 173 -7.49 -3.17 -6.27
C PRO A 173 -8.01 -3.37 -4.85
N VAL A 174 -9.25 -2.94 -4.61
CA VAL A 174 -9.95 -3.16 -3.34
C VAL A 174 -11.33 -3.73 -3.58
N MET A 175 -11.72 -4.67 -2.72
CA MET A 175 -13.10 -5.14 -2.63
C MET A 175 -13.81 -4.34 -1.54
N MET A 176 -14.85 -3.61 -1.93
CA MET A 176 -15.73 -2.89 -1.00
C MET A 176 -17.00 -3.72 -0.77
N ILE A 177 -17.42 -3.80 0.48
CA ILE A 177 -18.60 -4.55 0.95
C ILE A 177 -19.58 -3.55 1.56
N PHE A 178 -20.82 -3.56 1.10
CA PHE A 178 -21.86 -2.64 1.53
C PHE A 178 -22.99 -3.40 2.25
N ASP A 179 -23.17 -3.12 3.54
CA ASP A 179 -24.24 -3.67 4.37
C ASP A 179 -25.02 -2.54 5.05
N GLY A 180 -26.05 -2.04 4.38
CA GLY A 180 -26.79 -0.87 4.84
C GLY A 180 -25.89 0.37 4.88
N ASP A 181 -25.72 0.96 6.06
CA ASP A 181 -24.86 2.14 6.24
C ASP A 181 -23.40 1.78 6.58
N GLN A 182 -23.10 0.49 6.75
CA GLN A 182 -21.75 -0.01 7.00
C GLN A 182 -21.04 -0.30 5.67
N VAL A 183 -19.79 0.12 5.59
CA VAL A 183 -18.89 -0.20 4.48
C VAL A 183 -17.62 -0.80 5.03
N ASP A 184 -17.24 -1.94 4.49
CA ASP A 184 -15.96 -2.58 4.73
C ASP A 184 -15.12 -2.58 3.44
N VAL A 185 -13.80 -2.53 3.57
CA VAL A 185 -12.88 -2.47 2.43
C VAL A 185 -11.73 -3.42 2.66
N LYS A 186 -11.51 -4.33 1.69
CA LYS A 186 -10.41 -5.28 1.70
C LYS A 186 -9.47 -4.98 0.53
N GLU A 187 -8.20 -4.65 0.82
CA GLU A 187 -7.16 -4.58 -0.20
C GLU A 187 -6.89 -5.98 -0.79
N ILE A 188 -6.72 -6.06 -2.11
CA ILE A 188 -6.55 -7.31 -2.84
C ILE A 188 -5.11 -7.41 -3.35
N ALA A 189 -4.43 -8.49 -2.97
CA ALA A 189 -3.13 -8.84 -3.52
C ALA A 189 -3.28 -9.22 -5.00
N VAL A 190 -2.34 -8.79 -5.83
CA VAL A 190 -2.36 -9.01 -7.27
C VAL A 190 -1.30 -10.06 -7.59
N GLY A 191 -1.70 -11.18 -8.20
CA GLY A 191 -0.79 -12.30 -8.49
C GLY A 191 0.07 -12.13 -9.75
N ASP A 192 -0.44 -11.42 -10.77
CA ASP A 192 0.28 -11.13 -12.03
C ASP A 192 -0.24 -9.82 -12.65
N ASN A 193 0.38 -9.35 -13.73
CA ASN A 193 -0.05 -8.17 -14.46
C ASN A 193 -1.37 -8.42 -15.21
N PHE A 194 -2.34 -7.53 -15.01
CA PHE A 194 -3.58 -7.48 -15.78
C PHE A 194 -3.61 -6.23 -16.65
N TYR A 195 -3.74 -6.42 -17.96
CA TYR A 195 -3.70 -5.35 -18.95
C TYR A 195 -5.11 -5.00 -19.40
N PHE A 196 -5.53 -3.76 -19.13
CA PHE A 196 -6.84 -3.27 -19.50
C PHE A 196 -6.76 -2.17 -20.56
N VAL A 197 -7.75 -2.14 -21.44
CA VAL A 197 -8.08 -1.00 -22.31
C VAL A 197 -9.41 -0.43 -21.85
N ILE A 198 -9.39 0.83 -21.41
CA ILE A 198 -10.61 1.57 -21.06
C ILE A 198 -11.02 2.38 -22.28
N VAL A 199 -12.25 2.19 -22.74
CA VAL A 199 -12.75 2.76 -24.00
C VAL A 199 -13.87 3.73 -23.71
N ASP A 200 -13.67 5.00 -24.05
CA ASP A 200 -14.75 5.96 -24.17
C ASP A 200 -15.50 5.69 -25.48
N LEU A 201 -16.75 5.27 -25.36
CA LEU A 201 -17.57 4.87 -26.50
C LEU A 201 -17.97 6.07 -27.38
N CYS A 202 -17.64 7.30 -26.96
CA CYS A 202 -17.97 8.54 -27.67
C CYS A 202 -19.48 8.68 -27.95
N ALA A 203 -20.31 8.06 -27.11
CA ALA A 203 -21.76 8.06 -27.21
C ALA A 203 -22.39 8.63 -25.92
N GLY A 204 -23.67 8.99 -26.02
CA GLY A 204 -24.41 9.60 -24.93
C GLY A 204 -25.16 8.55 -24.09
N LYS A 205 -25.28 8.81 -22.78
CA LYS A 205 -26.19 8.11 -21.88
C LYS A 205 -26.76 9.06 -20.82
N ASP A 206 -27.96 8.78 -20.34
CA ASP A 206 -28.53 9.44 -19.16
C ASP A 206 -28.32 8.59 -17.90
N THR A 207 -27.24 8.86 -17.18
CA THR A 207 -26.94 8.20 -15.91
C THR A 207 -28.03 8.43 -14.86
N ARG A 208 -28.71 9.59 -14.85
CA ARG A 208 -29.77 9.88 -13.86
C ARG A 208 -31.01 9.05 -14.14
N GLU A 209 -31.36 8.87 -15.41
CA GLU A 209 -32.46 7.98 -15.81
C GLU A 209 -32.17 6.53 -15.40
N ILE A 210 -30.98 6.00 -15.74
CA ILE A 210 -30.58 4.63 -15.40
C ILE A 210 -30.69 4.41 -13.89
N LEU A 211 -30.05 5.28 -13.09
CA LEU A 211 -30.08 5.16 -11.64
C LEU A 211 -31.50 5.26 -11.08
N SER A 212 -32.33 6.18 -11.60
CA SER A 212 -33.73 6.32 -11.18
C SER A 212 -34.53 5.04 -11.45
N LYS A 213 -34.38 4.43 -12.63
CA LYS A 213 -35.10 3.22 -13.03
C LYS A 213 -34.67 2.00 -12.24
N LEU A 214 -33.36 1.81 -12.03
CA LEU A 214 -32.84 0.70 -11.23
C LEU A 214 -33.20 0.85 -9.74
N ASN A 215 -33.12 2.07 -9.18
CA ASN A 215 -33.52 2.31 -7.78
C ASN A 215 -35.00 2.00 -7.52
N LYS A 216 -35.89 2.20 -8.51
CA LYS A 216 -37.31 1.82 -8.39
C LYS A 216 -37.55 0.32 -8.24
N CYS A 217 -36.54 -0.51 -8.49
CA CYS A 217 -36.61 -1.94 -8.24
C CYS A 217 -36.38 -2.30 -6.76
N TYR A 218 -36.04 -1.33 -5.92
CA TYR A 218 -35.75 -1.48 -4.49
C TYR A 218 -36.70 -0.63 -3.64
N PRO A 219 -36.87 -0.94 -2.34
CA PRO A 219 -36.31 -2.09 -1.61
C PRO A 219 -37.15 -3.37 -1.71
N PHE A 220 -38.38 -3.30 -2.22
CA PHE A 220 -39.29 -4.43 -2.33
C PHE A 220 -39.69 -4.62 -3.80
N ALA A 221 -39.48 -5.83 -4.33
CA ALA A 221 -39.83 -6.14 -5.71
C ALA A 221 -41.31 -6.49 -5.85
N GLU A 222 -42.02 -5.78 -6.72
CA GLU A 222 -43.44 -5.95 -7.00
C GLU A 222 -43.70 -6.88 -8.20
N ASN A 223 -42.68 -7.16 -9.03
CA ASN A 223 -42.78 -7.97 -10.24
C ASN A 223 -41.47 -8.71 -10.56
N ASP A 224 -41.52 -9.61 -11.55
CA ASP A 224 -40.37 -10.44 -11.94
C ASP A 224 -39.18 -9.63 -12.44
N LEU A 225 -39.42 -8.49 -13.12
CA LEU A 225 -38.37 -7.60 -13.58
C LEU A 225 -37.58 -7.03 -12.39
N GLN A 226 -38.29 -6.49 -11.39
CA GLN A 226 -37.64 -5.94 -10.19
C GLN A 226 -36.94 -7.04 -9.39
N ARG A 227 -37.53 -8.25 -9.30
CA ARG A 227 -36.86 -9.41 -8.68
C ARG A 227 -35.56 -9.78 -9.39
N GLY A 228 -35.56 -9.80 -10.72
CA GLY A 228 -34.36 -10.08 -11.52
C GLY A 228 -33.26 -9.03 -11.30
N VAL A 229 -33.61 -7.75 -11.22
CA VAL A 229 -32.65 -6.68 -10.88
C VAL A 229 -32.06 -6.88 -9.48
N GLN A 230 -32.91 -7.18 -8.48
CA GLN A 230 -32.46 -7.44 -7.10
C GLN A 230 -31.56 -8.68 -7.00
N GLU A 231 -31.91 -9.75 -7.71
CA GLU A 231 -31.12 -10.99 -7.75
C GLU A 231 -29.75 -10.77 -8.40
N TYR A 232 -29.71 -10.01 -9.50
CA TYR A 232 -28.45 -9.66 -10.15
C TYR A 232 -27.55 -8.81 -9.25
N LEU A 233 -28.04 -7.67 -8.76
CA LEU A 233 -27.26 -6.73 -7.95
C LEU A 233 -26.95 -7.28 -6.54
N GLY A 234 -27.67 -8.30 -6.09
CA GLY A 234 -27.36 -9.06 -4.88
C GLY A 234 -26.49 -10.28 -5.18
N THR A 235 -27.11 -11.45 -5.22
CA THR A 235 -26.44 -12.76 -5.19
C THR A 235 -25.52 -13.00 -6.40
N ILE A 236 -25.96 -12.69 -7.62
CA ILE A 236 -25.20 -13.01 -8.83
C ILE A 236 -23.94 -12.14 -8.90
N SER A 237 -24.09 -10.82 -8.76
CA SER A 237 -22.97 -9.88 -8.78
C SER A 237 -22.00 -10.18 -7.64
N ALA A 238 -22.48 -10.49 -6.43
CA ALA A 238 -21.62 -10.88 -5.32
C ALA A 238 -20.77 -12.12 -5.63
N SER A 239 -21.36 -13.14 -6.26
CA SER A 239 -20.65 -14.36 -6.66
C SER A 239 -19.56 -14.05 -7.70
N ILE A 240 -19.90 -13.30 -8.75
CA ILE A 240 -18.96 -12.92 -9.81
C ILE A 240 -17.82 -12.08 -9.23
N THR A 241 -18.12 -11.06 -8.42
CA THR A 241 -17.12 -10.19 -7.79
C THR A 241 -16.16 -10.99 -6.90
N LYS A 242 -16.66 -11.92 -6.08
CA LYS A 242 -15.82 -12.78 -5.23
C LYS A 242 -14.93 -13.72 -6.03
N ASN A 243 -15.41 -14.24 -7.16
CA ASN A 243 -14.60 -15.05 -8.06
C ASN A 243 -13.57 -14.21 -8.81
N ALA A 244 -13.90 -12.97 -9.15
CA ALA A 244 -12.96 -12.03 -9.78
C ALA A 244 -11.81 -11.67 -8.83
N VAL A 245 -12.08 -11.48 -7.54
CA VAL A 245 -11.04 -11.31 -6.51
C VAL A 245 -10.07 -12.50 -6.52
N LYS A 246 -10.58 -13.73 -6.49
CA LYS A 246 -9.74 -14.94 -6.55
C LYS A 246 -8.90 -15.01 -7.82
N ALA A 247 -9.48 -14.66 -8.97
CA ALA A 247 -8.76 -14.63 -10.24
C ALA A 247 -7.62 -13.61 -10.23
N ILE A 248 -7.83 -12.43 -9.63
CA ILE A 248 -6.77 -11.42 -9.46
C ILE A 248 -5.66 -11.92 -8.51
N GLU A 249 -6.04 -12.46 -7.35
CA GLU A 249 -5.08 -13.00 -6.37
C GLU A 249 -4.23 -14.13 -6.96
N CYS A 250 -4.80 -14.96 -7.85
CA CYS A 250 -4.11 -16.07 -8.50
C CYS A 250 -3.36 -15.68 -9.80
N GLY A 251 -3.48 -14.42 -10.28
CA GLY A 251 -2.89 -14.03 -11.57
C GLY A 251 -3.61 -14.61 -12.81
N ASP A 252 -4.85 -15.10 -12.68
CA ASP A 252 -5.58 -15.77 -13.76
C ASP A 252 -6.39 -14.78 -14.62
N ALA A 253 -5.70 -14.17 -15.59
CA ALA A 253 -6.31 -13.24 -16.54
C ALA A 253 -7.41 -13.90 -17.40
N ALA A 254 -7.29 -15.18 -17.73
CA ALA A 254 -8.26 -15.88 -18.56
C ALA A 254 -9.59 -16.08 -17.80
N ALA A 255 -9.52 -16.53 -16.54
CA ALA A 255 -10.69 -16.63 -15.67
C ALA A 255 -11.34 -15.26 -15.43
N LEU A 256 -10.54 -14.22 -15.20
CA LEU A 256 -11.04 -12.86 -15.01
C LEU A 256 -11.80 -12.36 -16.25
N GLY A 257 -11.24 -12.57 -17.45
CA GLY A 257 -11.88 -12.22 -18.72
C GLY A 257 -13.22 -12.93 -18.92
N LYS A 258 -13.28 -14.24 -18.62
CA LYS A 258 -14.53 -15.01 -18.66
C LYS A 258 -15.60 -14.42 -17.71
N LEU A 259 -15.21 -14.03 -16.50
CA LEU A 259 -16.11 -13.39 -15.54
C LEU A 259 -16.62 -12.03 -16.03
N MET A 260 -15.82 -11.26 -16.79
CA MET A 260 -16.30 -10.00 -17.40
C MET A 260 -17.43 -10.25 -18.40
N ILE A 261 -17.28 -11.28 -19.25
CA ILE A 261 -18.31 -11.68 -20.23
C ILE A 261 -19.57 -12.16 -19.50
N GLU A 262 -19.40 -13.00 -18.47
CA GLU A 262 -20.50 -13.48 -17.64
C GLU A 262 -21.25 -12.33 -16.96
N SER A 263 -20.50 -11.37 -16.39
CA SER A 263 -21.06 -10.18 -15.76
C SER A 263 -21.87 -9.34 -16.74
N GLN A 264 -21.35 -9.07 -17.93
CA GLN A 264 -22.07 -8.30 -18.94
C GLN A 264 -23.36 -9.01 -19.35
N ALA A 265 -23.27 -10.29 -19.71
CA ALA A 265 -24.44 -11.05 -20.15
C ALA A 265 -25.51 -11.18 -19.05
N ALA A 266 -25.09 -11.30 -17.78
CA ALA A 266 -26.01 -11.33 -16.65
C ALA A 266 -26.67 -9.95 -16.41
N PHE A 267 -25.90 -8.86 -16.53
CA PHE A 267 -26.44 -7.50 -16.46
C PHE A 267 -27.47 -7.24 -17.56
N ASP A 268 -27.16 -7.61 -18.80
CA ASP A 268 -28.05 -7.40 -19.95
C ASP A 268 -29.38 -8.13 -19.76
N ARG A 269 -29.35 -9.37 -19.25
CA ARG A 269 -30.58 -10.14 -18.99
C ARG A 269 -31.43 -9.52 -17.89
N ALA A 270 -30.81 -9.07 -16.80
CA ALA A 270 -31.53 -8.66 -15.59
C ALA A 270 -31.90 -7.17 -15.58
N CYS A 271 -30.97 -6.30 -15.96
CA CYS A 271 -31.07 -4.85 -15.77
C CYS A 271 -31.52 -4.11 -17.02
N MET A 272 -31.18 -4.58 -18.23
CA MET A 272 -31.58 -3.93 -19.48
C MET A 272 -33.08 -3.66 -19.58
N PRO A 273 -33.98 -4.62 -19.23
CA PRO A 273 -35.42 -4.37 -19.38
C PRO A 273 -35.98 -3.33 -18.40
N ALA A 274 -35.25 -2.97 -17.33
CA ALA A 274 -35.65 -1.92 -16.39
C ALA A 274 -35.45 -0.51 -16.98
N CYS A 275 -34.52 -0.34 -17.92
CA CYS A 275 -34.24 0.93 -18.59
C CYS A 275 -33.79 0.70 -20.04
N PRO A 276 -34.68 0.17 -20.91
CA PRO A 276 -34.29 -0.24 -22.27
C PRO A 276 -33.79 0.92 -23.14
N THR A 277 -34.27 2.15 -22.87
CA THR A 277 -33.84 3.39 -23.54
C THR A 277 -32.36 3.68 -23.40
N GLN A 278 -31.72 3.25 -22.30
CA GLN A 278 -30.33 3.54 -22.00
C GLN A 278 -29.45 2.29 -21.97
N LEU A 279 -29.98 1.16 -21.50
CA LEU A 279 -29.22 -0.06 -21.22
C LEU A 279 -29.17 -1.07 -22.37
N THR A 280 -29.86 -0.81 -23.49
CA THR A 280 -29.72 -1.65 -24.71
C THR A 280 -28.32 -1.51 -25.33
N SER A 281 -27.69 -0.35 -25.13
CA SER A 281 -26.26 -0.12 -25.37
C SER A 281 -25.68 -0.70 -26.68
N PRO A 282 -26.26 -0.38 -27.85
CA PRO A 282 -25.82 -0.96 -29.12
C PRO A 282 -24.34 -0.65 -29.45
N ILE A 283 -23.80 0.47 -29.00
CA ILE A 283 -22.40 0.83 -29.27
C ILE A 283 -21.45 0.01 -28.40
N LEU A 284 -21.81 -0.22 -27.12
CA LEU A 284 -21.10 -1.13 -26.24
C LEU A 284 -21.05 -2.54 -26.85
N HIS A 285 -22.19 -3.10 -27.23
CA HIS A 285 -22.23 -4.46 -27.78
C HIS A 285 -21.49 -4.56 -29.12
N LYS A 286 -21.55 -3.53 -29.98
CA LYS A 286 -20.76 -3.47 -31.21
C LYS A 286 -19.26 -3.55 -30.91
N LEU A 287 -18.76 -2.84 -29.89
CA LEU A 287 -17.37 -2.92 -29.47
C LEU A 287 -17.03 -4.33 -28.96
N LEU A 288 -17.83 -4.86 -28.03
CA LEU A 288 -17.57 -6.16 -27.39
C LEU A 288 -17.55 -7.32 -28.40
N SER A 289 -18.35 -7.23 -29.47
CA SER A 289 -18.39 -8.24 -30.53
C SER A 289 -17.50 -7.90 -31.73
N TRP A 290 -16.64 -6.87 -31.67
CA TRP A 290 -15.90 -6.40 -32.83
C TRP A 290 -14.88 -7.45 -33.30
N PRO A 291 -14.95 -7.96 -34.55
CA PRO A 291 -14.16 -9.12 -34.96
C PRO A 291 -12.64 -8.93 -34.85
N SER A 292 -12.15 -7.74 -35.21
CA SER A 292 -10.71 -7.44 -35.28
C SER A 292 -9.98 -7.53 -33.93
N ILE A 293 -10.72 -7.42 -32.80
CA ILE A 293 -10.12 -7.46 -31.46
C ILE A 293 -10.33 -8.80 -30.73
N GLN A 294 -11.18 -9.70 -31.24
CA GLN A 294 -11.59 -10.92 -30.51
C GLN A 294 -10.41 -11.84 -30.17
N SER A 295 -9.40 -11.91 -31.04
CA SER A 295 -8.21 -12.74 -30.80
C SER A 295 -7.23 -12.12 -29.81
N LEU A 296 -7.43 -10.86 -29.41
CA LEU A 296 -6.52 -10.07 -28.57
C LEU A 296 -7.08 -9.84 -27.16
N ILE A 297 -8.41 -9.86 -27.00
CA ILE A 297 -9.10 -9.68 -25.73
C ILE A 297 -9.37 -11.04 -25.05
N LEU A 298 -9.47 -11.02 -23.73
CA LEU A 298 -9.90 -12.13 -22.87
C LEU A 298 -11.35 -11.96 -22.39
N GLY A 299 -11.83 -10.72 -22.35
CA GLY A 299 -13.20 -10.38 -21.96
C GLY A 299 -13.42 -8.88 -21.93
N GLY A 300 -14.68 -8.46 -21.79
CA GLY A 300 -15.04 -7.05 -21.76
C GLY A 300 -16.44 -6.82 -21.21
N LYS A 301 -16.67 -5.61 -20.67
CA LYS A 301 -17.96 -5.16 -20.13
C LYS A 301 -18.04 -3.64 -20.08
N GLY A 302 -19.24 -3.10 -19.90
CA GLY A 302 -19.46 -1.69 -19.59
C GLY A 302 -19.03 -1.34 -18.16
N VAL A 303 -18.87 -0.04 -17.92
CA VAL A 303 -18.34 0.54 -16.68
C VAL A 303 -19.31 1.57 -16.10
N GLY A 304 -19.31 1.70 -14.76
CA GLY A 304 -20.10 2.71 -14.04
C GLY A 304 -21.58 2.41 -14.15
N SER A 305 -22.38 3.36 -14.65
CA SER A 305 -23.82 3.14 -14.85
C SER A 305 -24.20 2.27 -16.06
N GLN A 306 -23.24 1.54 -16.67
CA GLN A 306 -23.43 0.81 -17.92
C GLN A 306 -23.85 1.75 -19.07
N GLY A 307 -24.62 1.31 -20.07
CA GLY A 307 -24.98 2.20 -21.19
C GLY A 307 -23.85 2.37 -22.22
N ASP A 308 -24.11 3.17 -23.25
CA ASP A 308 -23.12 3.56 -24.26
C ASP A 308 -22.15 4.67 -23.76
N GLY A 309 -21.67 4.55 -22.52
CA GLY A 309 -20.72 5.51 -21.94
C GLY A 309 -19.27 5.06 -22.07
N THR A 310 -18.90 4.04 -21.30
CA THR A 310 -17.51 3.58 -21.17
C THR A 310 -17.49 2.07 -21.04
N ALA A 311 -16.52 1.45 -21.72
CA ALA A 311 -16.25 0.03 -21.64
C ALA A 311 -14.85 -0.24 -21.08
N GLN A 312 -14.65 -1.45 -20.58
CA GLN A 312 -13.36 -2.00 -20.22
C GLN A 312 -13.15 -3.33 -20.93
N LEU A 313 -11.94 -3.53 -21.45
CA LEU A 313 -11.51 -4.76 -22.10
C LEU A 313 -10.27 -5.28 -21.38
N LEU A 314 -10.27 -6.55 -20.99
CA LEU A 314 -9.06 -7.24 -20.54
C LEU A 314 -8.37 -7.85 -21.77
N VAL A 315 -7.09 -7.58 -21.94
CA VAL A 315 -6.28 -8.08 -23.06
C VAL A 315 -5.21 -9.06 -22.58
N LYS A 316 -4.70 -9.86 -23.51
CA LYS A 316 -3.75 -10.95 -23.22
C LYS A 316 -2.43 -10.48 -22.62
N ASP A 317 -1.89 -9.40 -23.17
CA ASP A 317 -0.56 -8.88 -22.85
C ASP A 317 -0.44 -7.40 -23.28
N GLU A 318 0.68 -6.77 -22.94
CA GLU A 318 0.95 -5.38 -23.29
C GLU A 318 0.96 -5.13 -24.81
N ALA A 319 1.51 -6.04 -25.61
CA ALA A 319 1.55 -5.90 -27.06
C ALA A 319 0.14 -5.96 -27.68
N SER A 320 -0.72 -6.83 -27.14
CA SER A 320 -2.13 -6.94 -27.52
C SER A 320 -2.90 -5.68 -27.13
N ARG A 321 -2.57 -5.05 -25.99
CA ARG A 321 -3.14 -3.77 -25.57
C ARG A 321 -2.94 -2.69 -26.62
N ASP A 322 -1.72 -2.53 -27.10
CA ASP A 322 -1.39 -1.49 -28.08
C ASP A 322 -2.08 -1.74 -29.42
N LYS A 323 -2.18 -3.01 -29.85
CA LYS A 323 -2.92 -3.39 -31.06
C LYS A 323 -4.41 -3.12 -30.94
N VAL A 324 -5.03 -3.49 -29.80
CA VAL A 324 -6.46 -3.25 -29.55
C VAL A 324 -6.76 -1.76 -29.57
N ILE A 325 -5.92 -0.94 -28.93
CA ILE A 325 -6.05 0.53 -28.96
C ILE A 325 -6.00 1.05 -30.40
N ALA A 326 -4.98 0.66 -31.17
CA ALA A 326 -4.83 1.10 -32.56
C ALA A 326 -6.04 0.70 -33.43
N ILE A 327 -6.58 -0.51 -33.25
CA ILE A 327 -7.78 -0.98 -33.97
C ILE A 327 -9.00 -0.15 -33.58
N ILE A 328 -9.24 0.06 -32.28
CA ILE A 328 -10.41 0.80 -31.79
C ILE A 328 -10.38 2.26 -32.27
N GLU A 329 -9.23 2.93 -32.17
CA GLU A 329 -9.07 4.31 -32.59
C GLU A 329 -9.20 4.48 -34.11
N SER A 330 -8.68 3.53 -34.89
CA SER A 330 -8.72 3.60 -36.36
C SER A 330 -10.05 3.18 -36.96
N GLU A 331 -10.63 2.06 -36.50
CA GLU A 331 -11.84 1.46 -37.07
C GLU A 331 -13.13 1.97 -36.42
N LEU A 332 -13.14 2.19 -35.10
CA LEU A 332 -14.33 2.58 -34.34
C LEU A 332 -14.37 4.06 -33.96
N LYS A 333 -13.26 4.79 -34.13
CA LYS A 333 -13.12 6.24 -33.79
C LYS A 333 -13.46 6.55 -32.33
N MET A 334 -13.18 5.60 -31.43
CA MET A 334 -13.33 5.73 -29.98
C MET A 334 -12.01 6.12 -29.33
N GLN A 335 -12.04 6.67 -28.12
CA GLN A 335 -10.83 7.04 -27.39
C GLN A 335 -10.48 5.96 -26.37
N CYS A 336 -9.20 5.61 -26.29
CA CYS A 336 -8.73 4.56 -25.39
C CYS A 336 -7.79 5.10 -24.31
N MET A 337 -7.76 4.42 -23.17
CA MET A 337 -6.74 4.59 -22.13
C MET A 337 -6.18 3.25 -21.70
N LYS A 338 -4.89 3.25 -21.40
CA LYS A 338 -4.18 2.10 -20.85
C LYS A 338 -4.34 2.08 -19.34
N LEU A 339 -4.74 0.94 -18.80
CA LEU A 339 -4.65 0.62 -17.39
C LEU A 339 -3.85 -0.68 -17.23
N THR A 340 -2.93 -0.70 -16.28
CA THR A 340 -2.27 -1.93 -15.82
C THR A 340 -2.56 -2.06 -14.34
N ILE A 341 -3.00 -3.23 -13.91
CA ILE A 341 -3.00 -3.62 -12.50
C ILE A 341 -1.83 -4.57 -12.33
N SER A 342 -0.91 -4.25 -11.42
CA SER A 342 0.36 -4.97 -11.27
C SER A 342 0.53 -5.49 -9.84
N PRO A 343 1.27 -6.60 -9.66
CA PRO A 343 1.70 -7.06 -8.34
C PRO A 343 2.58 -6.00 -7.65
N ALA A 344 2.61 -6.06 -6.31
CA ALA A 344 3.62 -5.32 -5.56
C ALA A 344 5.02 -5.71 -6.04
N ARG A 345 5.94 -4.73 -6.15
CA ARG A 345 7.31 -5.03 -6.59
C ARG A 345 7.98 -6.00 -5.62
N LYS A 346 8.42 -7.16 -6.12
CA LYS A 346 9.13 -8.16 -5.32
C LYS A 346 10.35 -7.53 -4.63
N VAL A 347 10.50 -7.79 -3.34
CA VAL A 347 11.66 -7.36 -2.57
C VAL A 347 12.75 -8.40 -2.78
N ARG A 348 13.81 -8.02 -3.51
CA ARG A 348 14.93 -8.92 -3.84
C ARG A 348 16.27 -8.48 -3.27
N LYS A 349 16.32 -7.25 -2.73
CA LYS A 349 17.53 -6.63 -2.17
C LYS A 349 17.41 -6.51 -0.66
N ALA A 350 18.49 -6.80 0.06
CA ALA A 350 18.61 -6.47 1.48
C ALA A 350 19.79 -5.53 1.75
N VAL A 351 19.65 -4.69 2.78
CA VAL A 351 20.68 -3.77 3.28
C VAL A 351 20.90 -4.09 4.76
N ILE A 352 22.16 -4.31 5.15
CA ILE A 352 22.58 -4.61 6.52
C ILE A 352 23.62 -3.58 6.96
N PRO A 353 23.26 -2.60 7.79
CA PRO A 353 24.23 -1.67 8.35
C PRO A 353 25.10 -2.34 9.42
N ALA A 354 26.40 -2.41 9.15
CA ALA A 354 27.47 -3.00 9.99
C ALA A 354 28.63 -2.01 10.23
N ALA A 355 28.39 -0.71 10.03
CA ALA A 355 29.43 0.33 10.08
C ALA A 355 29.62 0.97 11.46
N GLY A 356 28.98 0.44 12.51
CA GLY A 356 29.05 1.00 13.86
C GLY A 356 30.37 0.72 14.59
N PHE A 357 30.84 1.65 15.44
CA PHE A 357 32.08 1.45 16.20
C PHE A 357 31.93 0.42 17.33
N GLY A 358 30.70 0.11 17.76
CA GLY A 358 30.45 -0.85 18.83
C GLY A 358 30.99 -0.39 20.19
N THR A 359 30.87 0.90 20.50
CA THR A 359 31.36 1.53 21.74
C THR A 359 30.89 0.83 23.01
N ARG A 360 29.66 0.31 23.01
CA ARG A 360 29.03 -0.41 24.13
C ARG A 360 29.69 -1.75 24.47
N LEU A 361 30.47 -2.30 23.55
CA LEU A 361 31.21 -3.56 23.67
C LEU A 361 32.74 -3.34 23.69
N PHE A 362 33.19 -2.08 23.77
CA PHE A 362 34.60 -1.77 23.88
C PHE A 362 35.15 -2.29 25.23
N PRO A 363 36.38 -2.88 25.28
CA PRO A 363 37.41 -2.92 24.24
C PRO A 363 37.35 -4.11 23.28
N ALA A 364 36.40 -5.05 23.42
CA ALA A 364 36.34 -6.23 22.55
C ALA A 364 36.20 -5.84 21.06
N THR A 365 35.38 -4.81 20.78
CA THR A 365 35.16 -4.27 19.43
C THR A 365 36.37 -3.59 18.80
N LYS A 366 37.40 -3.28 19.58
CA LYS A 366 38.70 -2.82 19.06
C LYS A 366 39.49 -3.97 18.44
N ALA A 367 39.31 -5.19 18.95
CA ALA A 367 40.03 -6.37 18.47
C ALA A 367 39.30 -7.03 17.29
N VAL A 368 37.98 -7.20 17.42
CA VAL A 368 37.13 -7.84 16.40
C VAL A 368 35.81 -7.08 16.33
N LYS A 369 35.30 -6.79 15.13
CA LYS A 369 34.00 -6.13 14.95
C LYS A 369 32.86 -6.99 15.53
N LYS A 370 31.85 -6.37 16.13
CA LYS A 370 30.77 -7.10 16.82
C LYS A 370 30.00 -8.03 15.87
N GLU A 371 29.88 -7.65 14.60
CA GLU A 371 29.25 -8.43 13.53
C GLU A 371 30.04 -9.70 13.19
N LEU A 372 31.32 -9.76 13.57
CA LEU A 372 32.19 -10.93 13.43
C LEU A 372 32.29 -11.77 14.72
N PHE A 373 31.53 -11.42 15.78
CA PHE A 373 31.49 -12.23 16.99
C PHE A 373 30.84 -13.59 16.72
N PRO A 374 31.31 -14.66 17.39
CA PRO A 374 30.82 -16.01 17.16
C PRO A 374 29.49 -16.26 17.86
N VAL A 375 28.52 -16.78 17.11
CA VAL A 375 27.25 -17.30 17.62
C VAL A 375 27.08 -18.74 17.17
N ILE A 376 26.36 -19.55 17.95
CA ILE A 376 26.13 -20.94 17.61
C ILE A 376 24.78 -21.02 16.91
N GLY A 377 24.80 -21.35 15.62
CA GLY A 377 23.59 -21.58 14.83
C GLY A 377 22.85 -22.84 15.28
N ARG A 378 21.63 -23.01 14.77
CA ARG A 378 20.80 -24.20 15.03
C ARG A 378 21.42 -25.50 14.51
N ASP A 379 22.30 -25.37 13.52
CA ASP A 379 23.14 -26.43 12.97
C ASP A 379 24.27 -26.85 13.92
N GLY A 380 24.40 -26.21 15.09
CA GLY A 380 25.48 -26.43 16.05
C GLY A 380 26.81 -25.83 15.60
N VAL A 381 26.82 -25.07 14.50
CA VAL A 381 28.03 -24.47 13.94
C VAL A 381 28.23 -23.10 14.56
N ALA A 382 29.41 -22.87 15.12
CA ALA A 382 29.85 -21.54 15.51
C ALA A 382 30.15 -20.72 14.24
N LYS A 383 29.42 -19.63 14.02
CA LYS A 383 29.55 -18.74 12.86
C LYS A 383 29.48 -17.27 13.28
N PRO A 384 30.05 -16.34 12.50
CA PRO A 384 29.88 -14.91 12.72
C PRO A 384 28.41 -14.47 12.71
N VAL A 385 28.06 -13.48 13.53
CA VAL A 385 26.72 -12.86 13.57
C VAL A 385 26.27 -12.43 12.17
N ILE A 386 27.15 -11.78 11.39
CA ILE A 386 26.83 -11.32 10.04
C ILE A 386 26.45 -12.48 9.10
N GLN A 387 27.06 -13.66 9.24
CA GLN A 387 26.67 -14.83 8.45
C GLN A 387 25.23 -15.25 8.79
N ALA A 388 24.88 -15.30 10.08
CA ALA A 388 23.54 -15.68 10.51
C ALA A 388 22.46 -14.67 10.03
N ILE A 389 22.77 -13.37 10.01
CA ILE A 389 21.86 -12.34 9.47
C ILE A 389 21.70 -12.50 7.95
N VAL A 390 22.79 -12.77 7.23
CA VAL A 390 22.75 -13.07 5.78
C VAL A 390 21.91 -14.32 5.51
N GLU A 391 22.10 -15.40 6.27
CA GLU A 391 21.31 -16.63 6.15
C GLU A 391 19.81 -16.37 6.39
N GLU A 392 19.46 -15.54 7.38
CA GLU A 392 18.07 -15.13 7.63
C GLU A 392 17.50 -14.32 6.45
N ALA A 393 18.27 -13.42 5.83
CA ALA A 393 17.84 -12.70 4.62
C ALA A 393 17.58 -13.67 3.45
N LEU A 394 18.52 -14.58 3.19
CA LEU A 394 18.43 -15.56 2.12
C LEU A 394 17.27 -16.53 2.31
N SER A 395 16.90 -16.85 3.56
CA SER A 395 15.73 -17.69 3.86
C SER A 395 14.40 -17.05 3.45
N GLY A 396 14.38 -15.73 3.24
CA GLY A 396 13.24 -14.98 2.70
C GLY A 396 13.28 -14.79 1.18
N ASP A 397 14.11 -15.55 0.45
CA ASP A 397 14.29 -15.42 -1.00
C ASP A 397 14.90 -14.08 -1.47
N ILE A 398 15.69 -13.42 -0.60
CA ILE A 398 16.53 -12.29 -1.00
C ILE A 398 17.63 -12.76 -1.96
N GLU A 399 17.79 -12.02 -3.06
CA GLU A 399 18.68 -12.36 -4.17
C GLU A 399 20.02 -11.65 -4.04
N GLU A 400 20.02 -10.40 -3.58
CA GLU A 400 21.20 -9.55 -3.45
C GLU A 400 21.25 -8.89 -2.07
N ILE A 401 22.43 -8.82 -1.46
CA ILE A 401 22.63 -8.26 -0.12
C ILE A 401 23.72 -7.21 -0.17
N CYS A 402 23.44 -6.06 0.40
CA CYS A 402 24.41 -5.00 0.63
C CYS A 402 24.73 -4.93 2.12
N VAL A 403 26.02 -4.98 2.47
CA VAL A 403 26.48 -4.75 3.85
C VAL A 403 27.23 -3.43 3.90
N ILE A 404 26.75 -2.51 4.73
CA ILE A 404 27.38 -1.20 4.92
C ILE A 404 28.45 -1.33 5.99
N VAL A 405 29.70 -1.08 5.64
CA VAL A 405 30.87 -1.27 6.50
C VAL A 405 31.65 0.03 6.65
N GLN A 406 32.51 0.14 7.67
CA GLN A 406 33.49 1.23 7.66
C GLN A 406 34.59 0.93 6.64
N LYS A 407 35.15 1.98 6.04
CA LYS A 407 36.28 1.88 5.10
C LYS A 407 37.44 1.01 5.60
N GLY A 408 37.82 1.16 6.86
CA GLY A 408 38.91 0.39 7.46
C GLY A 408 38.58 -1.08 7.72
N ASP A 409 37.30 -1.45 7.78
CA ASP A 409 36.86 -2.80 8.12
C ASP A 409 36.49 -3.64 6.90
N ARG A 410 36.26 -3.00 5.75
CA ARG A 410 35.86 -3.69 4.51
C ARG A 410 36.72 -4.93 4.18
N PRO A 411 38.07 -4.89 4.26
CA PRO A 411 38.89 -6.07 3.97
C PRO A 411 38.56 -7.27 4.86
N LEU A 412 38.15 -7.06 6.11
CA LEU A 412 37.80 -8.15 7.04
C LEU A 412 36.55 -8.90 6.58
N PHE A 413 35.56 -8.17 6.07
CA PHE A 413 34.32 -8.77 5.57
C PHE A 413 34.52 -9.43 4.20
N GLU A 414 35.30 -8.80 3.31
CA GLU A 414 35.67 -9.39 2.01
C GLU A 414 36.50 -10.67 2.17
N GLU A 415 37.46 -10.68 3.09
CA GLU A 415 38.26 -11.87 3.38
C GLU A 415 37.38 -13.03 3.87
N TYR A 416 36.39 -12.74 4.72
CA TYR A 416 35.49 -13.76 5.24
C TYR A 416 34.53 -14.35 4.19
N PHE A 417 33.88 -13.50 3.39
CA PHE A 417 32.82 -13.95 2.45
C PHE A 417 33.34 -14.28 1.05
N HIS A 418 34.36 -13.58 0.56
CA HIS A 418 34.80 -13.70 -0.84
C HIS A 418 36.09 -14.51 -1.01
N THR A 419 36.86 -14.72 0.07
CA THR A 419 38.15 -15.41 -0.01
C THR A 419 38.08 -16.80 0.63
N PRO A 420 38.04 -17.89 -0.15
CA PRO A 420 38.11 -19.23 0.43
C PRO A 420 39.50 -19.50 1.05
N PRO A 421 39.59 -20.44 2.02
CA PRO A 421 40.87 -20.83 2.60
C PRO A 421 41.85 -21.31 1.53
N PRO A 422 43.17 -21.10 1.70
CA PRO A 422 44.17 -21.64 0.79
C PRO A 422 44.03 -23.16 0.64
N VAL A 423 44.32 -23.69 -0.56
CA VAL A 423 44.07 -25.10 -0.91
C VAL A 423 44.64 -26.08 0.12
N GLU A 424 45.83 -25.79 0.67
CA GLU A 424 46.48 -26.60 1.70
C GLU A 424 45.72 -26.63 3.04
N HIS A 425 45.10 -25.52 3.43
CA HIS A 425 44.26 -25.44 4.62
C HIS A 425 42.90 -26.07 4.37
N PHE A 426 42.31 -25.80 3.20
CA PHE A 426 41.04 -26.39 2.79
C PHE A 426 41.09 -27.92 2.78
N ALA A 427 42.18 -28.51 2.28
CA ALA A 427 42.38 -29.96 2.26
C ALA A 427 42.50 -30.60 3.66
N LYS A 428 42.86 -29.82 4.68
CA LYS A 428 42.94 -30.27 6.10
C LYS A 428 41.59 -30.19 6.83
N LEU A 429 40.60 -29.52 6.25
CA LEU A 429 39.26 -29.42 6.84
C LEU A 429 38.51 -30.76 6.74
N SER A 430 37.64 -31.02 7.72
CA SER A 430 36.67 -32.12 7.63
C SER A 430 35.75 -31.90 6.41
N LYS A 431 35.10 -32.97 5.93
CA LYS A 431 34.15 -32.86 4.81
C LYS A 431 33.03 -31.85 5.08
N ASP A 432 32.57 -31.75 6.33
CA ASP A 432 31.53 -30.79 6.71
C ASP A 432 32.06 -29.35 6.74
N ALA A 433 33.27 -29.13 7.26
CA ALA A 433 33.90 -27.81 7.20
C ALA A 433 34.22 -27.36 5.76
N GLN A 434 34.58 -28.29 4.86
CA GLN A 434 34.72 -28.00 3.44
C GLN A 434 33.39 -27.60 2.79
N ARG A 435 32.27 -28.24 3.17
CA ARG A 435 30.92 -27.85 2.70
C ARG A 435 30.53 -26.46 3.19
N ILE A 436 30.77 -26.16 4.47
CA ILE A 436 30.51 -24.84 5.05
C ILE A 436 31.35 -23.77 4.34
N SER A 437 32.65 -24.04 4.11
CA SER A 437 33.52 -23.09 3.40
C SER A 437 33.04 -22.81 1.97
N LYS A 438 32.59 -23.83 1.23
CA LYS A 438 31.99 -23.63 -0.11
C LYS A 438 30.69 -22.83 -0.03
N TYR A 439 29.83 -23.16 0.92
CA TYR A 439 28.57 -22.44 1.14
C TYR A 439 28.80 -20.95 1.43
N ILE A 440 29.80 -20.60 2.26
CA ILE A 440 30.17 -19.21 2.55
C ILE A 440 30.58 -18.48 1.25
N SER A 441 31.37 -19.12 0.38
CA SER A 441 31.71 -18.54 -0.92
C SER A 441 30.49 -18.38 -1.83
N ASP A 442 29.58 -19.37 -1.85
CA ASP A 442 28.35 -19.33 -2.66
C ASP A 442 27.45 -18.16 -2.26
N ILE A 443 27.25 -17.93 -0.95
CA ILE A 443 26.50 -16.77 -0.47
C ILE A 443 27.28 -15.46 -0.64
N GLY A 444 28.62 -15.51 -0.58
CA GLY A 444 29.50 -14.36 -0.80
C GLY A 444 29.28 -13.70 -2.17
N HIS A 445 28.98 -14.47 -3.21
CA HIS A 445 28.64 -13.95 -4.54
C HIS A 445 27.38 -13.08 -4.58
N LYS A 446 26.52 -13.18 -3.57
CA LYS A 446 25.32 -12.35 -3.43
C LYS A 446 25.56 -11.09 -2.60
N ILE A 447 26.75 -10.92 -2.01
CA ILE A 447 27.05 -9.85 -1.06
C ILE A 447 27.92 -8.77 -1.70
N THR A 448 27.47 -7.53 -1.59
CA THR A 448 28.19 -6.31 -1.97
C THR A 448 28.52 -5.49 -0.72
N PHE A 449 29.77 -5.05 -0.57
CA PHE A 449 30.18 -4.16 0.53
C PHE A 449 30.19 -2.71 0.06
N ILE A 450 29.53 -1.82 0.82
CA ILE A 450 29.54 -0.37 0.60
C ILE A 450 30.13 0.31 1.83
N GLU A 451 31.01 1.26 1.60
CA GLU A 451 31.71 1.97 2.66
C GLU A 451 30.91 3.19 3.15
N GLN A 452 30.76 3.30 4.47
CA GLN A 452 30.40 4.55 5.14
C GLN A 452 31.69 5.30 5.50
N GLU A 453 31.91 6.46 4.87
CA GLU A 453 33.11 7.28 5.08
C GLU A 453 33.16 7.95 6.47
N THR A 454 32.00 8.36 7.01
CA THR A 454 31.91 9.03 8.31
C THR A 454 30.68 8.56 9.06
N GLN A 455 30.80 8.26 10.36
CA GLN A 455 29.70 7.77 11.18
C GLN A 455 28.77 8.89 11.64
N ASN A 456 27.89 9.36 10.75
CA ASN A 456 26.94 10.44 11.07
C ASN A 456 25.60 9.96 11.66
N GLY A 457 25.42 8.66 11.87
CA GLY A 457 24.21 8.07 12.43
C GLY A 457 23.69 6.89 11.59
N PHE A 458 22.60 6.29 12.07
CA PHE A 458 21.98 5.12 11.42
C PHE A 458 21.34 5.47 10.07
N GLY A 459 20.66 6.62 9.97
CA GLY A 459 20.07 7.08 8.71
C GLY A 459 21.13 7.33 7.62
N ASP A 460 22.28 7.87 7.99
CA ASP A 460 23.43 8.06 7.09
C ASP A 460 23.98 6.73 6.56
N ALA A 461 24.12 5.73 7.44
CA ALA A 461 24.55 4.39 7.02
C ALA A 461 23.58 3.75 6.03
N VAL A 462 22.27 3.89 6.24
CA VAL A 462 21.26 3.43 5.28
C VAL A 462 21.36 4.20 3.96
N TYR A 463 21.55 5.52 4.01
CA TYR A 463 21.66 6.38 2.83
C TYR A 463 22.83 6.03 1.89
N CYS A 464 23.92 5.45 2.41
CA CYS A 464 25.02 4.93 1.60
C CYS A 464 24.56 3.90 0.56
N ALA A 465 23.47 3.16 0.82
CA ALA A 465 22.96 2.13 -0.08
C ALA A 465 22.13 2.66 -1.27
N ARG A 466 21.80 3.96 -1.32
CA ARG A 466 20.78 4.51 -2.24
C ARG A 466 21.00 4.14 -3.72
N GLU A 467 22.24 4.22 -4.20
CA GLU A 467 22.57 3.99 -5.61
C GLU A 467 22.51 2.50 -5.95
N TRP A 468 22.93 1.65 -5.01
CA TRP A 468 22.89 0.20 -5.17
C TRP A 468 21.46 -0.34 -5.10
N VAL A 469 20.62 0.20 -4.20
CA VAL A 469 19.19 -0.16 -4.13
C VAL A 469 18.45 0.31 -5.38
N GLY A 470 18.66 1.57 -5.80
CA GLY A 470 17.93 2.18 -6.91
C GLY A 470 16.46 2.44 -6.56
N ASN A 471 15.56 2.22 -7.52
CA ASN A 471 14.11 2.47 -7.36
C ASN A 471 13.34 1.23 -6.91
N GLU A 472 13.95 0.39 -6.08
CA GLU A 472 13.37 -0.89 -5.65
C GLU A 472 13.08 -0.90 -4.15
N PRO A 473 11.99 -1.55 -3.71
CA PRO A 473 11.80 -1.81 -2.30
C PRO A 473 12.91 -2.76 -1.81
N PHE A 474 13.32 -2.58 -0.56
CA PHE A 474 14.42 -3.38 0.00
C PHE A 474 14.15 -3.77 1.45
N LEU A 475 14.73 -4.89 1.85
CA LEU A 475 14.75 -5.35 3.23
C LEU A 475 15.90 -4.66 3.98
N LEU A 476 15.62 -3.88 5.01
CA LEU A 476 16.62 -3.38 5.95
C LEU A 476 16.65 -4.29 7.18
N MET A 477 17.84 -4.77 7.55
CA MET A 477 18.05 -5.57 8.76
C MET A 477 19.13 -4.94 9.64
N LEU A 478 18.88 -4.88 10.95
CA LEU A 478 19.90 -4.40 11.89
C LEU A 478 21.06 -5.40 11.97
N GLY A 479 22.30 -4.94 11.78
CA GLY A 479 23.50 -5.77 11.79
C GLY A 479 23.90 -6.33 13.16
N ASP A 480 23.20 -5.94 14.23
CA ASP A 480 23.43 -6.39 15.60
C ASP A 480 22.24 -7.12 16.23
N HIS A 481 21.35 -7.64 15.39
CA HIS A 481 20.22 -8.43 15.85
C HIS A 481 20.15 -9.77 15.11
N LEU A 482 20.04 -10.85 15.88
CA LEU A 482 19.69 -12.17 15.35
C LEU A 482 18.19 -12.39 15.45
N PHE A 483 17.67 -13.21 14.56
CA PHE A 483 16.23 -13.46 14.43
C PHE A 483 15.97 -14.96 14.46
N ALA A 484 14.94 -15.36 15.21
CA ALA A 484 14.51 -16.74 15.24
C ALA A 484 12.99 -16.83 15.24
N SER A 485 12.44 -17.50 14.23
CA SER A 485 11.00 -17.73 14.14
C SER A 485 10.49 -18.74 15.16
N TYR A 486 9.25 -18.54 15.62
CA TYR A 486 8.44 -19.54 16.34
C TYR A 486 7.70 -20.50 15.40
N THR A 487 7.81 -20.30 14.09
CA THR A 487 7.10 -21.07 13.06
C THR A 487 8.09 -21.61 12.03
N ASP A 488 7.61 -22.37 11.04
CA ASP A 488 8.43 -22.85 9.91
C ASP A 488 8.81 -21.72 8.93
N THR A 489 8.08 -20.60 8.94
CA THR A 489 8.35 -19.43 8.10
C THR A 489 9.36 -18.53 8.82
N SER A 490 10.46 -18.14 8.17
CA SER A 490 11.47 -17.23 8.75
C SER A 490 10.86 -15.86 9.12
N CYS A 491 11.51 -15.12 10.02
CA CYS A 491 11.02 -13.79 10.40
C CYS A 491 11.00 -12.86 9.18
N THR A 492 12.04 -12.93 8.35
CA THR A 492 12.13 -12.19 7.09
C THR A 492 10.96 -12.55 6.17
N ARG A 493 10.66 -13.84 5.94
CA ARG A 493 9.58 -14.24 5.04
C ARG A 493 8.20 -13.77 5.53
N GLN A 494 7.96 -13.76 6.85
CA GLN A 494 6.72 -13.22 7.43
C GLN A 494 6.51 -11.73 7.07
N LEU A 495 7.57 -10.92 7.11
CA LEU A 495 7.51 -9.50 6.71
C LEU A 495 7.30 -9.35 5.20
N LEU A 496 7.99 -10.17 4.40
CA LEU A 496 7.87 -10.14 2.94
C LEU A 496 6.45 -10.52 2.49
N GLU A 497 5.83 -11.52 3.11
CA GLU A 497 4.43 -11.90 2.84
C GLU A 497 3.46 -10.79 3.24
N THR A 498 3.73 -10.09 4.35
CA THR A 498 2.95 -8.91 4.74
C THR A 498 3.10 -7.79 3.70
N TYR A 499 4.32 -7.55 3.22
CA TYR A 499 4.56 -6.59 2.15
C TYR A 499 3.88 -7.03 0.84
N GLU A 500 3.94 -8.31 0.45
CA GLU A 500 3.27 -8.81 -0.76
C GLU A 500 1.75 -8.61 -0.67
N LYS A 501 1.17 -8.83 0.52
CA LYS A 501 -0.25 -8.66 0.79
C LYS A 501 -0.70 -7.20 0.77
N TYR A 502 0.05 -6.32 1.41
CA TYR A 502 -0.34 -4.92 1.62
C TYR A 502 0.44 -3.92 0.76
N GLY A 503 1.39 -4.37 -0.05
CA GLY A 503 2.32 -3.62 -0.94
C GLY A 503 2.93 -2.33 -0.38
N ARG A 504 2.87 -2.08 0.93
CA ARG A 504 3.37 -0.87 1.60
C ARG A 504 4.56 -1.27 2.43
N SER A 505 5.40 -0.30 2.78
CA SER A 505 6.50 -0.53 3.71
C SER A 505 6.00 -1.22 4.98
N VAL A 506 6.75 -2.23 5.45
CA VAL A 506 6.42 -3.06 6.61
C VAL A 506 7.55 -3.00 7.62
N VAL A 507 7.22 -2.89 8.89
CA VAL A 507 8.19 -3.03 9.99
C VAL A 507 7.79 -4.24 10.82
N GLY A 508 8.77 -5.09 11.12
CA GLY A 508 8.58 -6.14 12.11
C GLY A 508 8.45 -5.51 13.49
N LEU A 509 7.50 -6.00 14.28
CA LEU A 509 7.19 -5.51 15.62
C LEU A 509 7.28 -6.64 16.64
N MET A 510 7.57 -6.27 17.88
CA MET A 510 7.42 -7.11 19.06
C MET A 510 6.78 -6.32 20.20
N LEU A 511 6.12 -7.04 21.10
CA LEU A 511 5.61 -6.47 22.35
C LEU A 511 6.77 -6.32 23.33
N THR A 512 6.89 -5.11 23.89
CA THR A 512 7.93 -4.76 24.85
C THR A 512 7.30 -4.10 26.08
N PRO A 513 7.72 -4.48 27.31
CA PRO A 513 7.26 -3.82 28.53
C PRO A 513 7.65 -2.33 28.59
N ALA A 514 6.81 -1.53 29.25
CA ALA A 514 6.96 -0.07 29.36
C ALA A 514 8.34 0.41 29.86
N ASP A 515 9.02 -0.35 30.72
CA ASP A 515 10.31 0.03 31.29
C ASP A 515 11.48 -0.10 30.31
N GLN A 516 11.31 -0.88 29.24
CA GLN A 516 12.33 -1.18 28.22
C GLN A 516 12.19 -0.36 26.93
N ILE A 517 11.05 0.29 26.68
CA ILE A 517 10.77 1.00 25.41
C ILE A 517 11.77 2.11 25.07
N ARG A 518 12.43 2.70 26.08
CA ARG A 518 13.46 3.75 25.91
C ARG A 518 14.66 3.32 25.06
N HIS A 519 14.78 2.02 24.80
CA HIS A 519 15.86 1.45 24.00
C HIS A 519 15.49 1.26 22.53
N PHE A 520 14.21 1.38 22.17
CA PHE A 520 13.70 0.98 20.87
C PHE A 520 12.81 2.06 20.22
N GLY A 521 12.77 2.05 18.88
CA GLY A 521 11.69 2.72 18.16
C GLY A 521 10.36 2.08 18.54
N THR A 522 9.37 2.91 18.87
CA THR A 522 8.03 2.47 19.29
C THR A 522 7.02 3.00 18.29
N VAL A 523 5.96 2.24 18.03
CA VAL A 523 4.91 2.62 17.08
C VAL A 523 3.54 2.53 17.71
N THR A 524 2.60 3.29 17.19
CA THR A 524 1.17 3.10 17.42
C THR A 524 0.40 3.07 16.10
N GLY A 525 -0.82 2.56 16.13
CA GLY A 525 -1.63 2.35 14.94
C GLY A 525 -2.97 1.71 15.25
N ASN A 526 -3.72 1.45 14.18
CA ASN A 526 -4.99 0.73 14.25
C ASN A 526 -4.82 -0.69 13.75
N TRP A 527 -5.53 -1.65 14.34
CA TRP A 527 -5.54 -3.03 13.85
C TRP A 527 -6.12 -3.10 12.44
N GLU A 528 -5.31 -3.62 11.51
CA GLU A 528 -5.77 -4.05 10.19
C GLU A 528 -6.14 -5.54 10.23
N GLU A 529 -5.35 -6.32 10.97
CA GLU A 529 -5.70 -7.67 11.40
C GLU A 529 -5.46 -7.78 12.90
N LYS A 530 -6.50 -8.14 13.65
CA LYS A 530 -6.44 -8.21 15.11
C LYS A 530 -5.24 -9.04 15.58
N GLN A 531 -4.41 -8.43 16.42
CA GLN A 531 -3.24 -9.04 17.06
C GLN A 531 -2.15 -9.56 16.11
N SER A 532 -2.15 -9.17 14.83
CA SER A 532 -1.10 -9.53 13.87
C SER A 532 -0.58 -8.34 13.06
N VAL A 533 -1.46 -7.52 12.50
CA VAL A 533 -1.09 -6.44 11.58
C VAL A 533 -1.71 -5.12 12.02
N ILE A 534 -0.90 -4.07 12.12
CA ILE A 534 -1.35 -2.71 12.40
C ILE A 534 -1.06 -1.79 11.21
N ALA A 535 -2.01 -0.90 10.90
CA ALA A 535 -1.75 0.28 10.08
C ALA A 535 -1.15 1.36 10.99
N ILE A 536 0.13 1.65 10.82
CA ILE A 536 0.89 2.53 11.71
C ILE A 536 0.45 3.98 11.49
N THR A 537 0.16 4.68 12.59
CA THR A 537 -0.19 6.10 12.63
C THR A 537 0.95 6.97 13.18
N GLU A 538 1.94 6.38 13.85
CA GLU A 538 3.09 7.13 14.37
C GLU A 538 4.30 6.25 14.64
N PHE A 539 5.49 6.79 14.35
CA PHE A 539 6.77 6.30 14.84
C PHE A 539 7.38 7.27 15.87
N ALA A 540 7.79 6.75 17.02
CA ALA A 540 8.49 7.49 18.06
C ALA A 540 9.88 6.89 18.34
N GLU A 541 10.92 7.72 18.28
CA GLU A 541 12.30 7.31 18.53
C GLU A 541 12.60 7.28 20.04
N LYS A 542 12.71 6.08 20.61
CA LYS A 542 13.12 5.86 22.02
C LYS A 542 12.33 6.76 22.98
N PRO A 543 10.99 6.65 22.99
CA PRO A 543 10.14 7.49 23.84
C PRO A 543 10.39 7.17 25.32
N ASP A 544 10.09 8.12 26.19
CA ASP A 544 9.94 7.84 27.61
C ASP A 544 8.57 7.19 27.90
N ALA A 545 8.45 6.60 29.09
CA ALA A 545 7.25 5.86 29.49
C ALA A 545 6.00 6.74 29.59
N GLN A 546 6.15 8.03 29.94
CA GLN A 546 5.02 8.93 30.06
C GLN A 546 4.44 9.24 28.67
N TYR A 547 5.31 9.64 27.74
CA TYR A 547 4.90 9.91 26.36
C TYR A 547 4.25 8.67 25.71
N ALA A 548 4.81 7.49 25.95
CA ALA A 548 4.26 6.26 25.41
C ALA A 548 2.85 5.96 25.95
N ALA A 549 2.63 6.12 27.26
CA ALA A 549 1.32 5.89 27.87
C ALA A 549 0.25 6.86 27.34
N GLU A 550 0.63 8.10 27.06
CA GLU A 550 -0.31 9.14 26.58
C GLU A 550 -0.61 9.03 25.08
N HIS A 551 0.35 8.56 24.27
CA HIS A 551 0.29 8.70 22.81
C HIS A 551 0.49 7.42 22.00
N LEU A 552 1.10 6.37 22.58
CA LEU A 552 1.56 5.20 21.83
C LEU A 552 0.82 3.91 22.19
N HIS A 553 -0.21 3.99 23.04
CA HIS A 553 -1.06 2.84 23.32
C HIS A 553 -1.87 2.42 22.09
N ILE A 554 -2.09 1.11 21.94
CA ILE A 554 -2.95 0.52 20.92
C ILE A 554 -4.07 -0.21 21.65
N GLU A 555 -5.31 0.04 21.23
CA GLU A 555 -6.48 -0.61 21.81
C GLU A 555 -6.35 -2.14 21.79
N GLU A 556 -6.87 -2.81 22.83
CA GLU A 556 -6.78 -4.26 23.05
C GLU A 556 -5.37 -4.79 23.45
N LEU A 557 -4.33 -3.95 23.51
CA LEU A 557 -3.07 -4.32 24.17
C LEU A 557 -3.12 -4.09 25.68
N PRO A 558 -2.34 -4.86 26.48
CA PRO A 558 -2.14 -4.54 27.89
C PRO A 558 -1.53 -3.13 28.08
N ASP A 559 -1.96 -2.41 29.11
CA ASP A 559 -1.52 -1.02 29.41
C ASP A 559 0.02 -0.88 29.58
N ASP A 560 0.69 -1.96 29.98
CA ASP A 560 2.13 -2.01 30.22
C ASP A 560 2.94 -2.55 29.03
N GLN A 561 2.30 -2.80 27.87
CA GLN A 561 2.95 -3.32 26.67
C GLN A 561 2.81 -2.39 25.47
N TYR A 562 3.91 -2.26 24.73
CA TYR A 562 4.00 -1.39 23.56
C TYR A 562 4.59 -2.13 22.36
N CYS A 563 4.14 -1.75 21.17
CA CYS A 563 4.71 -2.23 19.91
C CYS A 563 6.03 -1.53 19.62
N THR A 564 7.12 -2.29 19.63
CA THR A 564 8.47 -1.79 19.36
C THR A 564 9.08 -2.48 18.15
N VAL A 565 10.03 -1.81 17.49
CA VAL A 565 10.68 -2.32 16.29
C VAL A 565 11.47 -3.61 16.56
N PHE A 566 11.20 -4.62 15.75
CA PHE A 566 11.86 -5.93 15.76
C PHE A 566 13.22 -5.90 15.03
N GLY A 567 13.58 -4.81 14.36
CA GLY A 567 14.89 -4.69 13.68
C GLY A 567 14.95 -5.27 12.25
N GLN A 568 13.79 -5.61 11.67
CA GLN A 568 13.63 -5.90 10.24
C GLN A 568 12.57 -4.97 9.66
N TYR A 569 12.82 -4.46 8.45
CA TYR A 569 11.93 -3.54 7.76
C TYR A 569 11.94 -3.86 6.27
N VAL A 570 10.78 -3.86 5.63
CA VAL A 570 10.66 -3.76 4.18
C VAL A 570 10.31 -2.32 3.86
N ILE A 571 11.16 -1.61 3.12
CA ILE A 571 11.05 -0.15 2.97
C ILE A 571 11.01 0.22 1.48
N SER A 572 10.12 1.15 1.14
CA SER A 572 10.10 1.86 -0.15
C SER A 572 11.40 2.66 -0.37
N HIS A 573 11.91 2.66 -1.60
CA HIS A 573 13.11 3.42 -1.96
C HIS A 573 12.99 4.93 -1.68
N ARG A 574 11.77 5.46 -1.57
CA ARG A 574 11.52 6.87 -1.26
C ARG A 574 12.07 7.31 0.09
N ILE A 575 12.39 6.37 0.99
CA ILE A 575 13.12 6.68 2.22
C ILE A 575 14.41 7.47 1.96
N PHE A 576 15.08 7.22 0.82
CA PHE A 576 16.31 7.92 0.45
C PHE A 576 16.07 9.40 0.14
N GLU A 577 14.89 9.79 -0.37
CA GLU A 577 14.54 11.19 -0.60
C GLU A 577 14.48 11.96 0.73
N PHE A 578 13.89 11.34 1.77
CA PHE A 578 13.80 11.96 3.11
C PHE A 578 15.16 11.97 3.82
N LEU A 579 15.95 10.92 3.65
CA LEU A 579 17.32 10.88 4.18
C LEU A 579 18.20 11.92 3.50
N GLU A 580 18.13 12.05 2.18
CA GLU A 580 18.83 13.09 1.42
C GLU A 580 18.43 14.47 1.90
N GLU A 581 17.12 14.74 2.05
CA GLU A 581 16.62 16.01 2.57
C GLU A 581 17.25 16.34 3.94
N ASN A 582 17.20 15.39 4.88
CA ASN A 582 17.74 15.59 6.21
C ASN A 582 19.26 15.80 6.18
N ILE A 583 19.99 15.04 5.36
CA ILE A 583 21.46 15.15 5.21
C ILE A 583 21.84 16.50 4.60
N THR A 584 21.23 16.89 3.48
CA THR A 584 21.51 18.16 2.78
C THR A 584 21.18 19.37 3.64
N LYS A 585 20.08 19.31 4.40
CA LYS A 585 19.67 20.40 5.32
C LYS A 585 20.32 20.31 6.70
N ASN A 586 21.15 19.29 6.96
CA ASN A 586 21.78 19.00 8.24
C ASN A 586 20.78 18.92 9.43
N ILE A 587 19.63 18.30 9.20
CA ILE A 587 18.60 18.05 10.22
C ILE A 587 19.02 16.81 11.01
N ARG A 588 19.40 16.99 12.28
CA ARG A 588 19.91 15.94 13.16
C ARG A 588 19.10 15.83 14.44
N GLU A 589 18.90 14.61 14.90
CA GLU A 589 18.27 14.29 16.18
C GLU A 589 19.30 13.67 17.11
N LYS A 590 19.47 14.26 18.29
CA LYS A 590 20.51 13.85 19.25
C LYS A 590 21.93 13.82 18.65
N GLY A 591 22.19 14.67 17.64
CA GLY A 591 23.48 14.80 16.96
C GLY A 591 23.68 13.89 15.74
N GLU A 592 22.73 13.01 15.44
CA GLU A 592 22.83 12.01 14.37
C GLU A 592 21.73 12.18 13.31
N PHE A 593 22.00 11.73 12.10
CA PHE A 593 20.95 11.48 11.11
C PHE A 593 20.20 10.21 11.48
N GLN A 594 18.98 10.35 11.99
CA GLN A 594 18.14 9.24 12.41
C GLN A 594 17.28 8.70 11.27
N LEU A 595 17.00 7.39 11.30
CA LEU A 595 16.08 6.77 10.36
C LEU A 595 14.61 6.97 10.75
N THR A 596 14.31 6.98 12.06
CA THR A 596 12.94 6.93 12.59
C THR A 596 12.07 8.10 12.13
N SER A 597 12.58 9.34 12.09
CA SER A 597 11.83 10.47 11.57
C SER A 597 11.60 10.41 10.05
N CYS A 598 12.53 9.83 9.29
CA CYS A 598 12.33 9.55 7.88
C CYS A 598 11.28 8.44 7.66
N LEU A 599 11.22 7.42 8.55
CA LEU A 599 10.16 6.41 8.53
C LEU A 599 8.79 7.02 8.83
N ASP A 600 8.70 7.95 9.78
CA ASP A 600 7.44 8.63 10.06
C ASP A 600 6.99 9.50 8.88
N LYS A 601 7.92 10.24 8.24
CA LYS A 601 7.63 10.95 6.98
C LYS A 601 7.15 9.99 5.87
N LEU A 602 7.81 8.84 5.71
CA LEU A 602 7.40 7.83 4.73
C LEU A 602 6.02 7.26 5.04
N ARG A 603 5.72 6.97 6.31
CA ARG A 603 4.38 6.59 6.78
C ARG A 603 3.36 7.66 6.46
N GLN A 604 3.69 8.93 6.72
CA GLN A 604 2.81 10.04 6.37
C GLN A 604 2.57 10.06 4.87
N GLU A 605 3.53 9.80 3.99
CA GLU A 605 3.25 9.87 2.56
C GLU A 605 2.55 8.63 1.98
N GLU A 606 3.08 7.43 2.25
CA GLU A 606 2.68 6.17 1.59
C GLU A 606 1.87 5.21 2.48
N GLY A 607 1.72 5.55 3.76
CA GLY A 607 1.29 4.59 4.78
C GLY A 607 2.40 3.63 5.17
N PHE A 608 2.20 2.89 6.27
CA PHE A 608 3.16 1.92 6.77
C PHE A 608 2.43 0.83 7.56
N MET A 609 2.82 -0.43 7.36
CA MET A 609 2.27 -1.55 8.09
C MET A 609 3.24 -2.02 9.18
N GLY A 610 2.70 -2.42 10.32
CA GLY A 610 3.43 -3.11 11.38
C GLY A 610 2.99 -4.56 11.44
N TYR A 611 3.93 -5.49 11.46
CA TYR A 611 3.65 -6.92 11.62
C TYR A 611 4.20 -7.41 12.96
N LEU A 612 3.34 -7.92 13.85
CA LEU A 612 3.79 -8.57 15.07
C LEU A 612 4.44 -9.91 14.72
N VAL A 613 5.78 -9.91 14.75
CA VAL A 613 6.58 -11.04 14.29
C VAL A 613 6.36 -12.24 15.20
N LYS A 614 6.04 -13.40 14.61
CA LYS A 614 6.02 -14.67 15.32
C LYS A 614 7.45 -15.20 15.43
N GLY A 615 8.25 -14.49 16.22
CA GLY A 615 9.64 -14.83 16.47
C GLY A 615 10.23 -14.04 17.62
N LYS A 616 11.51 -14.33 17.90
CA LYS A 616 12.33 -13.61 18.87
C LYS A 616 13.50 -12.94 18.18
N ARG A 617 13.81 -11.76 18.68
CA ARG A 617 15.00 -11.00 18.36
C ARG A 617 16.00 -11.15 19.50
N PHE A 618 17.28 -11.27 19.16
CA PHE A 618 18.38 -11.36 20.12
C PHE A 618 19.35 -10.19 19.88
N ASP A 619 19.58 -9.37 20.90
CA ASP A 619 20.46 -8.20 20.84
C ASP A 619 21.90 -8.60 21.20
N ILE A 620 22.82 -8.44 20.24
CA ILE A 620 24.25 -8.73 20.43
C ILE A 620 25.08 -7.47 20.72
N GLY A 621 24.44 -6.31 20.84
CA GLY A 621 25.05 -4.98 20.98
C GLY A 621 25.41 -4.57 22.41
N LEU A 622 25.05 -5.37 23.43
CA LEU A 622 25.37 -5.15 24.85
C LEU A 622 26.01 -6.39 25.47
N PRO A 623 26.96 -6.25 26.41
CA PRO A 623 27.68 -7.41 26.97
C PRO A 623 26.77 -8.49 27.59
N HIS A 624 25.81 -8.08 28.41
CA HIS A 624 24.90 -9.02 29.09
C HIS A 624 23.89 -9.64 28.10
N ALA A 625 23.29 -8.81 27.24
CA ALA A 625 22.37 -9.27 26.21
C ALA A 625 23.06 -10.23 25.23
N TYR A 626 24.33 -10.00 24.90
CA TYR A 626 25.10 -10.92 24.06
C TYR A 626 25.27 -12.30 24.73
N LEU A 627 25.61 -12.34 26.03
CA LEU A 627 25.72 -13.60 26.78
C LEU A 627 24.40 -14.39 26.80
N GLU A 628 23.28 -13.71 27.06
CA GLU A 628 21.96 -14.34 27.04
C GLU A 628 21.60 -14.82 25.62
N SER A 629 21.86 -13.96 24.62
CA SER A 629 21.59 -14.24 23.22
C SER A 629 22.32 -15.49 22.73
N ILE A 630 23.61 -15.66 23.04
CA ILE A 630 24.35 -16.86 22.61
C ILE A 630 23.81 -18.14 23.26
N GLN A 631 23.35 -18.07 24.51
CA GLN A 631 22.83 -19.23 25.23
C GLN A 631 21.46 -19.63 24.69
N GLU A 632 20.57 -18.66 24.50
CA GLU A 632 19.22 -18.92 24.04
C GLU A 632 19.15 -19.27 22.55
N PHE A 633 19.89 -18.54 21.71
CA PHE A 633 19.88 -18.76 20.26
C PHE A 633 20.39 -20.17 19.90
N ALA A 634 21.43 -20.64 20.59
CA ALA A 634 21.95 -22.00 20.42
C ALA A 634 20.94 -23.10 20.82
N ASN A 635 20.07 -22.81 21.78
CA ASN A 635 19.07 -23.76 22.30
C ASN A 635 17.68 -23.57 21.67
N TRP A 636 17.54 -22.66 20.70
CA TRP A 636 16.26 -22.36 20.08
C TRP A 636 15.71 -23.56 19.30
N LYS A 637 14.53 -24.05 19.69
CA LYS A 637 13.81 -25.11 18.98
C LYS A 637 12.58 -24.51 18.28
N HIS A 638 12.26 -24.97 17.09
CA HIS A 638 10.96 -24.66 16.48
C HIS A 638 9.83 -25.11 17.43
N GLY A 639 8.80 -24.27 17.53
CA GLY A 639 7.58 -24.56 18.27
C GLY A 639 6.72 -25.60 17.59
#